data_AF-A0A0A6DFR9-F1
#
_entry.id   AF-A0A0A6DFR9-F1
#
_cell.length_a   1.000
_cell.length_b   1.000
_cell.length_c   1.000
_cell.angle_alpha   90.00
_cell.angle_beta   90.00
_cell.angle_gamma   90.00
#
_symmetry.space_group_name_H-M   'P 1'
#
loop_
_entity.id
_entity.type
_entity.pdbx_description
1 polymer ?
#
loop_
_entity_poly.entity_id
_entity_poly.type
_entity_poly.pdbx_seq_one_letter_code
_entity_poly.pdbx_strand_id
1 'polypeptide(L)'
;MHAAKSTLADYWIPTPKNLGEADAQGLRVLKQRQYVAVADDHIVQVALDAQSGLFRATLASELNPSGPLMKRDSEGRFWAPLDSDVATFTDSTSAQAAQLFRRMGRSEAHFSDAMVDRMLALSGVNESVLRDVLINDRPAPFLLEDTIRRFELDQKIQAQGLVAARERIKRFKDLEDAFESDCDENTLRMRRVFPDLPKTAALAIWRNTSAAERLHMHNQPGMPQRVAKEALMALRDIRLARAAEGIYLEAISNPDSDRLVLHMLANLANWPQQIRIEIRLGAIDADVFAAIGDARSPDRHLLIRQDDVYTVASSGPQSLRGAHNLYTTVWSLLSPEQRQALGISDDGGRSLQKVIRTQPSPSRQVVSEVLHFAPLPLTVKAATTQGRQAGLLLGGADVKPESTKSFESRVRDLYPEISDEDVAAFIDKRLQHDPSGVLSRLENEFATLRHELEIWRVEVPPHPTEGVEWSAEASAEQLQSRQTFSKKLLLAWQQKMLSVEEAADESFSSFIDFTDELPQLSARFQHVTELVLEARNPSVKLGRFLDSFPNLSYLVLEKVRMDGFDPGIFQMRDLQHLILKDCSLQLSEIDAEGLSRVETLRLLRLDGNPLGVVPHVGFMRQMKELYLGNAGLTSIPSGLERLSSLKIADLRDNHIVDIGDDFFEVPDTQDMYVDLRGNPLSHAAILRISEYLHSASMDSEIVIRVQEQVFDEVYELSEFSDSGVGSDSDGG
;
A
#
# COMPACT_ATOMS: atom_id res chain seq x y z
N MET A 1 -7.67 41.84 10.02
CA MET A 1 -8.94 41.12 10.20
C MET A 1 -9.30 40.49 8.86
N HIS A 2 -9.03 39.20 8.66
CA HIS A 2 -9.56 38.46 7.50
C HIS A 2 -10.36 37.28 8.04
N ALA A 3 -11.62 37.23 7.61
CA ALA A 3 -12.65 36.31 8.08
C ALA A 3 -12.29 34.84 7.80
N ALA A 4 -12.74 33.95 8.69
CA ALA A 4 -12.61 32.52 8.57
C ALA A 4 -13.15 32.01 7.21
N LYS A 5 -12.43 31.09 6.56
CA LYS A 5 -12.92 30.39 5.37
C LYS A 5 -14.11 29.52 5.81
N SER A 6 -15.30 29.83 5.29
CA SER A 6 -16.51 29.04 5.50
C SER A 6 -16.38 27.70 4.76
N THR A 7 -16.73 26.63 5.45
CA THR A 7 -16.78 25.26 4.91
C THR A 7 -18.08 25.06 4.13
N LEU A 8 -18.13 24.12 3.17
CA LEU A 8 -19.38 23.85 2.42
C LEU A 8 -20.55 23.48 3.35
N ALA A 9 -20.26 22.83 4.48
CA ALA A 9 -21.23 22.47 5.51
C ALA A 9 -21.99 23.70 6.07
N ASP A 10 -21.36 24.88 6.07
CA ASP A 10 -22.00 26.13 6.52
C ASP A 10 -23.14 26.61 5.60
N TYR A 11 -23.24 26.03 4.40
CA TYR A 11 -24.26 26.35 3.38
C TYR A 11 -25.32 25.27 3.21
N TRP A 12 -25.26 24.18 3.99
CA TRP A 12 -26.18 23.05 3.88
C TRP A 12 -27.60 23.43 4.32
N ILE A 13 -28.56 23.08 3.47
CA ILE A 13 -29.99 23.25 3.71
C ILE A 13 -30.63 21.87 3.60
N PRO A 14 -31.39 21.41 4.61
CA PRO A 14 -32.13 20.15 4.52
C PRO A 14 -33.07 20.16 3.31
N THR A 15 -33.09 19.07 2.54
CA THR A 15 -33.90 18.96 1.33
C THR A 15 -35.39 19.13 1.66
N PRO A 16 -36.07 20.19 1.17
CA PRO A 16 -37.49 20.39 1.43
C PRO A 16 -38.33 19.32 0.73
N LYS A 17 -39.42 18.87 1.37
CA LYS A 17 -40.35 17.86 0.81
C LYS A 17 -40.98 18.24 -0.55
N ASN A 18 -40.96 19.51 -0.93
CA ASN A 18 -41.53 20.05 -2.18
C ASN A 18 -40.46 20.71 -3.08
N LEU A 19 -39.28 20.10 -3.24
CA LEU A 19 -38.25 20.59 -4.14
C LEU A 19 -38.52 20.10 -5.58
N GLY A 20 -38.59 21.01 -6.55
CA GLY A 20 -38.86 20.69 -7.97
C GLY A 20 -37.83 19.72 -8.58
N GLU A 21 -38.18 19.11 -9.72
CA GLU A 21 -37.28 18.22 -10.46
C GLU A 21 -36.01 18.95 -10.90
N ALA A 22 -34.88 18.23 -10.91
CA ALA A 22 -33.61 18.77 -11.36
C ALA A 22 -33.54 18.79 -12.89
N ASP A 23 -32.93 19.83 -13.45
CA ASP A 23 -32.67 19.91 -14.88
C ASP A 23 -31.51 18.98 -15.30
N ALA A 24 -31.17 18.97 -16.61
CA ALA A 24 -30.09 18.14 -17.16
C ALA A 24 -28.70 18.42 -16.54
N GLN A 25 -28.52 19.58 -15.91
CA GLN A 25 -27.30 19.95 -15.20
C GLN A 25 -27.35 19.59 -13.70
N GLY A 26 -28.49 19.13 -13.20
CA GLY A 26 -28.70 18.80 -11.79
C GLY A 26 -29.11 20.02 -10.93
N LEU A 27 -29.48 21.14 -11.56
CA LEU A 27 -29.94 22.35 -10.87
C LEU A 27 -31.45 22.27 -10.62
N ARG A 28 -31.87 22.70 -9.43
CA ARG A 28 -33.27 22.80 -9.03
C ARG A 28 -33.61 24.26 -8.78
N VAL A 29 -34.69 24.75 -9.35
CA VAL A 29 -35.11 26.16 -9.19
C VAL A 29 -36.31 26.24 -8.25
N LEU A 30 -36.16 26.98 -7.16
CA LEU A 30 -37.25 27.28 -6.22
C LEU A 30 -37.29 28.78 -5.93
N LYS A 31 -38.43 29.44 -6.21
CA LYS A 31 -38.62 30.89 -6.03
C LYS A 31 -37.50 31.75 -6.67
N GLN A 32 -37.16 31.45 -7.93
CA GLN A 32 -36.10 32.11 -8.72
C GLN A 32 -34.67 31.95 -8.16
N ARG A 33 -34.44 31.05 -7.20
CA ARG A 33 -33.12 30.71 -6.68
C ARG A 33 -32.75 29.29 -7.12
N GLN A 34 -31.47 29.09 -7.42
CA GLN A 34 -30.93 27.81 -7.88
C GLN A 34 -30.33 27.04 -6.70
N TYR A 35 -30.59 25.74 -6.68
CA TYR A 35 -30.12 24.82 -5.66
C TYR A 35 -29.53 23.58 -6.32
N VAL A 36 -28.52 23.00 -5.68
CA VAL A 36 -27.90 21.74 -6.09
C VAL A 36 -27.92 20.76 -4.93
N ALA A 37 -28.06 19.46 -5.23
CA ALA A 37 -27.94 18.41 -4.22
C ALA A 37 -26.46 18.17 -3.90
N VAL A 38 -26.13 18.14 -2.61
CA VAL A 38 -24.76 17.88 -2.12
C VAL A 38 -24.66 16.58 -1.32
N ALA A 39 -25.81 16.06 -0.85
CA ALA A 39 -25.99 14.74 -0.27
C ALA A 39 -27.47 14.32 -0.43
N ASP A 40 -27.83 13.08 -0.11
CA ASP A 40 -29.20 12.55 -0.28
C ASP A 40 -30.27 13.45 0.37
N ASP A 41 -29.98 14.01 1.55
CA ASP A 41 -30.91 14.86 2.32
C ASP A 41 -30.49 16.33 2.44
N HIS A 42 -29.48 16.78 1.68
CA HIS A 42 -28.99 18.16 1.75
C HIS A 42 -28.81 18.81 0.38
N ILE A 43 -29.24 20.07 0.30
CA ILE A 43 -29.05 20.96 -0.85
C ILE A 43 -28.28 22.21 -0.45
N VAL A 44 -27.66 22.86 -1.43
CA VAL A 44 -26.97 24.15 -1.26
C VAL A 44 -27.52 25.12 -2.29
N GLN A 45 -27.77 26.38 -1.88
CA GLN A 45 -28.10 27.43 -2.83
C GLN A 45 -26.84 27.85 -3.59
N VAL A 46 -26.94 27.96 -4.91
CA VAL A 46 -25.83 28.37 -5.78
C VAL A 46 -26.17 29.61 -6.60
N ALA A 47 -25.13 30.39 -6.91
CA ALA A 47 -25.19 31.50 -7.85
C ALA A 47 -24.01 31.41 -8.83
N LEU A 48 -24.21 31.86 -10.07
CA LEU A 48 -23.15 31.90 -11.05
C LEU A 48 -22.13 33.00 -10.68
N ASP A 49 -20.87 32.60 -10.49
CA ASP A 49 -19.78 33.52 -10.21
C ASP A 49 -19.28 34.14 -11.52
N ALA A 50 -19.43 35.46 -11.67
CA ALA A 50 -19.14 36.17 -12.91
C ALA A 50 -17.64 36.13 -13.30
N GLN A 51 -16.74 35.85 -12.37
CA GLN A 51 -15.29 35.76 -12.64
C GLN A 51 -14.85 34.37 -13.11
N SER A 52 -15.44 33.31 -12.56
CA SER A 52 -15.06 31.92 -12.87
C SER A 52 -15.97 31.25 -13.89
N GLY A 53 -17.18 31.77 -14.10
CA GLY A 53 -18.21 31.13 -14.93
C GLY A 53 -18.78 29.85 -14.32
N LEU A 54 -18.42 29.53 -13.08
CA LEU A 54 -18.86 28.34 -12.34
C LEU A 54 -19.87 28.73 -11.25
N PHE A 55 -20.60 27.73 -10.75
CA PHE A 55 -21.55 27.92 -9.66
C PHE A 55 -20.82 27.98 -8.31
N ARG A 56 -21.16 28.96 -7.48
CA ARG A 56 -20.61 29.17 -6.14
C ARG A 56 -21.71 29.01 -5.09
N ALA A 57 -21.39 28.34 -3.99
CA ALA A 57 -22.30 28.24 -2.85
C ALA A 57 -22.56 29.63 -2.24
N THR A 58 -23.81 29.90 -1.86
CA THR A 58 -24.24 31.19 -1.31
C THR A 58 -25.30 30.98 -0.24
N LEU A 59 -25.32 31.83 0.78
CA LEU A 59 -26.42 31.87 1.74
C LEU A 59 -27.59 32.68 1.18
N ALA A 60 -28.79 32.38 1.67
CA ALA A 60 -30.02 33.07 1.27
C ALA A 60 -30.04 34.58 1.58
N SER A 61 -29.22 35.00 2.54
CA SER A 61 -29.03 36.38 3.02
C SER A 61 -27.89 37.12 2.29
N GLU A 62 -27.13 36.45 1.43
CA GLU A 62 -25.98 37.03 0.75
C GLU A 62 -26.37 37.61 -0.61
N LEU A 63 -25.90 38.83 -0.88
CA LEU A 63 -26.00 39.47 -2.19
C LEU A 63 -24.86 39.03 -3.13
N ASN A 64 -23.69 38.73 -2.56
CA ASN A 64 -22.53 38.21 -3.28
C ASN A 64 -22.18 36.83 -2.73
N PRO A 65 -22.03 35.80 -3.58
CA PRO A 65 -21.77 34.44 -3.14
C PRO A 65 -20.40 34.33 -2.45
N SER A 66 -20.37 33.93 -1.18
CA SER A 66 -19.14 33.86 -0.39
C SER A 66 -18.53 32.45 -0.28
N GLY A 67 -19.30 31.43 -0.66
CA GLY A 67 -18.93 30.02 -0.46
C GLY A 67 -17.94 29.47 -1.50
N PRO A 68 -17.62 28.16 -1.39
CA PRO A 68 -16.74 27.50 -2.35
C PRO A 68 -17.37 27.39 -3.75
N LEU A 69 -16.52 27.30 -4.77
CA LEU A 69 -16.94 26.92 -6.11
C LEU A 69 -17.39 25.47 -6.12
N MET A 70 -18.39 25.15 -6.92
CA MET A 70 -19.07 23.86 -6.91
C MET A 70 -18.87 23.15 -8.25
N LYS A 71 -18.59 21.84 -8.21
CA LYS A 71 -18.52 20.96 -9.37
C LYS A 71 -19.31 19.70 -9.11
N ARG A 72 -19.90 19.14 -10.16
CA ARG A 72 -20.59 17.85 -10.12
C ARG A 72 -19.61 16.70 -9.94
N ASP A 73 -19.96 15.72 -9.12
CA ASP A 73 -19.18 14.50 -8.93
C ASP A 73 -19.06 13.65 -10.21
N SER A 74 -18.19 12.64 -10.20
CA SER A 74 -17.93 11.76 -11.35
C SER A 74 -19.14 10.93 -11.79
N GLU A 75 -20.12 10.76 -10.91
CA GLU A 75 -21.34 9.99 -11.17
C GLU A 75 -22.51 10.88 -11.59
N GLY A 76 -22.34 12.20 -11.54
CA GLY A 76 -23.35 13.18 -11.87
C GLY A 76 -24.48 13.28 -10.85
N ARG A 77 -24.35 12.74 -9.64
CA ARG A 77 -25.43 12.64 -8.64
C ARG A 77 -25.44 13.82 -7.67
N PHE A 78 -24.28 14.23 -7.16
CA PHE A 78 -24.13 15.33 -6.23
C PHE A 78 -23.16 16.40 -6.72
N TRP A 79 -23.22 17.56 -6.08
CA TRP A 79 -22.28 18.66 -6.26
C TRP A 79 -21.34 18.72 -5.06
N ALA A 80 -20.05 18.66 -5.33
CA ALA A 80 -18.98 18.77 -4.36
C ALA A 80 -18.29 20.15 -4.49
N PRO A 81 -17.64 20.65 -3.43
CA PRO A 81 -16.79 21.80 -3.59
C PRO A 81 -15.66 21.42 -4.54
N LEU A 82 -15.34 22.32 -5.48
CA LEU A 82 -14.20 22.15 -6.36
C LEU A 82 -12.95 22.11 -5.46
N ASP A 83 -12.33 20.94 -5.34
CA ASP A 83 -11.12 20.75 -4.54
C ASP A 83 -10.14 21.87 -4.88
N SER A 84 -9.75 22.61 -3.84
CA SER A 84 -8.94 23.83 -3.94
C SER A 84 -7.51 23.61 -4.46
N ASP A 85 -7.22 22.43 -5.00
CA ASP A 85 -5.90 22.04 -5.47
C ASP A 85 -5.70 22.17 -6.99
N VAL A 86 -6.72 22.55 -7.77
CA VAL A 86 -6.51 22.85 -9.19
C VAL A 86 -7.37 24.03 -9.65
N ALA A 87 -6.71 25.15 -9.90
CA ALA A 87 -7.21 26.36 -10.56
C ALA A 87 -8.13 27.29 -9.72
N THR A 88 -7.51 28.14 -8.88
CA THR A 88 -7.68 29.62 -8.86
C THR A 88 -6.87 30.23 -7.71
N PHE A 89 -5.57 30.35 -7.89
CA PHE A 89 -4.73 31.33 -7.17
C PHE A 89 -3.78 32.00 -8.17
N THR A 90 -4.34 32.47 -9.28
CA THR A 90 -3.60 33.25 -10.27
C THR A 90 -3.56 34.69 -9.76
N ASP A 91 -2.47 35.00 -9.06
CA ASP A 91 -1.56 36.13 -9.41
C ASP A 91 -0.64 36.52 -8.24
N SER A 92 -1.01 36.22 -6.97
CA SER A 92 -0.17 36.56 -5.80
C SER A 92 0.74 35.41 -5.31
N THR A 93 0.34 34.15 -5.52
CA THR A 93 1.07 32.96 -5.03
C THR A 93 2.20 32.53 -5.97
N SER A 94 2.04 32.72 -7.29
CA SER A 94 3.09 32.49 -8.30
C SER A 94 4.31 33.37 -8.06
N ALA A 95 4.10 34.67 -7.76
CA ALA A 95 5.20 35.59 -7.46
C ALA A 95 5.97 35.18 -6.18
N GLN A 96 5.29 34.68 -5.15
CA GLN A 96 5.92 34.19 -3.92
C GLN A 96 6.68 32.87 -4.16
N ALA A 97 6.09 31.92 -4.88
CA ALA A 97 6.75 30.67 -5.24
C ALA A 97 8.01 30.90 -6.10
N ALA A 98 7.93 31.81 -7.07
CA ALA A 98 9.08 32.19 -7.89
C ALA A 98 10.18 32.91 -7.09
N GLN A 99 9.82 33.75 -6.12
CA GLN A 99 10.79 34.35 -5.20
C GLN A 99 11.47 33.31 -4.30
N LEU A 100 10.71 32.36 -3.74
CA LEU A 100 11.27 31.26 -2.94
C LEU A 100 12.20 30.39 -3.79
N PHE A 101 11.79 30.03 -4.99
CA PHE A 101 12.62 29.28 -5.93
C PHE A 101 13.98 29.96 -6.17
N ARG A 102 13.98 31.29 -6.42
CA ARG A 102 15.21 32.07 -6.61
C ARG A 102 16.08 32.13 -5.35
N ARG A 103 15.46 32.24 -4.17
CA ARG A 103 16.18 32.25 -2.89
C ARG A 103 16.91 30.95 -2.59
N MET A 104 16.50 29.83 -3.18
CA MET A 104 17.23 28.57 -3.02
C MET A 104 18.66 28.66 -3.61
N GLY A 105 18.93 29.61 -4.52
CA GLY A 105 20.26 29.78 -5.12
C GLY A 105 20.73 28.58 -5.94
N ARG A 106 19.81 27.69 -6.33
CA ARG A 106 20.10 26.41 -7.00
C ARG A 106 20.15 26.51 -8.52
N SER A 107 19.97 27.70 -9.08
CA SER A 107 20.03 27.93 -10.53
C SER A 107 20.86 29.18 -10.85
N GLU A 108 21.81 29.03 -11.77
CA GLU A 108 22.58 30.15 -12.34
C GLU A 108 21.80 30.83 -13.48
N ALA A 109 20.74 30.17 -13.96
CA ALA A 109 19.90 30.62 -15.04
C ALA A 109 18.81 31.60 -14.57
N HIS A 110 18.61 32.66 -15.35
CA HIS A 110 17.53 33.62 -15.12
C HIS A 110 16.26 33.10 -15.81
N PHE A 111 15.41 32.40 -15.06
CA PHE A 111 14.09 31.93 -15.53
C PHE A 111 12.98 32.95 -15.25
N SER A 112 12.03 33.06 -16.19
CA SER A 112 10.80 33.84 -16.01
C SER A 112 9.87 33.17 -15.00
N ASP A 113 9.01 33.94 -14.33
CA ASP A 113 8.06 33.42 -13.34
C ASP A 113 7.18 32.30 -13.93
N ALA A 114 6.69 32.49 -15.15
CA ALA A 114 5.90 31.48 -15.86
C ALA A 114 6.67 30.18 -16.14
N MET A 115 8.00 30.24 -16.29
CA MET A 115 8.83 29.04 -16.47
C MET A 115 9.10 28.36 -15.14
N VAL A 116 9.31 29.13 -14.07
CA VAL A 116 9.43 28.59 -12.70
C VAL A 116 8.16 27.86 -12.29
N ASP A 117 6.99 28.45 -12.49
CA ASP A 117 5.70 27.82 -12.19
C ASP A 117 5.53 26.48 -12.92
N ARG A 118 6.02 26.40 -14.18
CA ARG A 118 6.02 25.14 -14.94
C ARG A 118 6.97 24.13 -14.33
N MET A 119 8.19 24.50 -13.99
CA MET A 119 9.15 23.56 -13.35
C MET A 119 8.58 23.00 -12.05
N LEU A 120 7.91 23.84 -11.25
CA LEU A 120 7.25 23.43 -10.02
C LEU A 120 6.08 22.47 -10.30
N ALA A 121 5.22 22.79 -11.26
CA ALA A 121 4.11 21.92 -11.65
C ALA A 121 4.60 20.55 -12.19
N LEU A 122 5.62 20.54 -13.05
CA LEU A 122 6.21 19.33 -13.65
C LEU A 122 6.84 18.41 -12.60
N SER A 123 7.55 19.00 -11.63
CA SER A 123 8.15 18.26 -10.53
C SER A 123 7.15 17.88 -9.43
N GLY A 124 5.92 18.37 -9.50
CA GLY A 124 4.90 18.19 -8.46
C GLY A 124 5.23 18.90 -7.15
N VAL A 125 6.08 19.93 -7.19
CA VAL A 125 6.48 20.73 -6.03
C VAL A 125 5.58 21.96 -5.95
N ASN A 126 4.99 22.19 -4.77
CA ASN A 126 4.21 23.40 -4.50
C ASN A 126 4.99 24.36 -3.59
N GLU A 127 4.42 25.53 -3.36
CA GLU A 127 5.04 26.57 -2.53
C GLU A 127 5.39 26.09 -1.11
N SER A 128 4.53 25.25 -0.50
CA SER A 128 4.76 24.76 0.86
C SER A 128 6.05 23.94 0.98
N VAL A 129 6.36 23.14 -0.04
CA VAL A 129 7.58 22.34 -0.10
C VAL A 129 8.80 23.24 -0.31
N LEU A 130 8.71 24.29 -1.12
CA LEU A 130 9.80 25.25 -1.28
C LEU A 130 10.09 26.02 0.00
N ARG A 131 9.04 26.40 0.75
CA ARG A 131 9.21 27.04 2.07
C ARG A 131 9.89 26.08 3.04
N ASP A 132 9.48 24.82 3.07
CA ASP A 132 10.11 23.80 3.92
C ASP A 132 11.60 23.62 3.60
N VAL A 133 11.94 23.52 2.31
CA VAL A 133 13.34 23.45 1.83
C VAL A 133 14.17 24.63 2.34
N LEU A 134 13.64 25.85 2.23
CA LEU A 134 14.35 27.07 2.64
C LEU A 134 14.40 27.29 4.16
N ILE A 135 13.32 26.97 4.87
CA ILE A 135 13.20 27.22 6.31
C ILE A 135 13.99 26.20 7.11
N ASN A 136 13.92 24.93 6.69
CA ASN A 136 14.51 23.80 7.42
C ASN A 136 15.84 23.32 6.81
N ASP A 137 16.42 24.10 5.90
CA ASP A 137 17.66 23.81 5.16
C ASP A 137 17.69 22.38 4.58
N ARG A 138 16.52 21.90 4.15
CA ARG A 138 16.39 20.56 3.60
C ARG A 138 16.89 20.54 2.15
N PRO A 139 17.42 19.40 1.69
CA PRO A 139 17.72 19.24 0.29
C PRO A 139 16.45 19.31 -0.57
N ALA A 140 16.56 19.90 -1.75
CA ALA A 140 15.43 20.01 -2.66
C ALA A 140 14.97 18.61 -3.12
N PRO A 141 13.67 18.43 -3.44
CA PRO A 141 13.19 17.20 -4.02
C PRO A 141 13.96 16.87 -5.30
N PHE A 142 14.41 15.63 -5.44
CA PHE A 142 15.28 15.21 -6.55
C PHE A 142 14.68 15.54 -7.92
N LEU A 143 13.35 15.40 -8.05
CA LEU A 143 12.66 15.65 -9.30
C LEU A 143 12.67 17.14 -9.67
N LEU A 144 12.62 18.03 -8.68
CA LEU A 144 12.77 19.46 -8.93
C LEU A 144 14.21 19.79 -9.33
N GLU A 145 15.21 19.26 -8.63
CA GLU A 145 16.63 19.45 -9.01
C GLU A 145 16.90 18.96 -10.44
N ASP A 146 16.35 17.80 -10.77
CA ASP A 146 16.48 17.18 -12.08
C ASP A 146 15.78 18.00 -13.18
N THR A 147 14.55 18.46 -12.94
CA THR A 147 13.83 19.32 -13.88
C THR A 147 14.57 20.65 -14.06
N ILE A 148 15.02 21.33 -13.00
CA ILE A 148 15.79 22.58 -13.10
C ILE A 148 17.02 22.39 -13.99
N ARG A 149 17.81 21.35 -13.70
CA ARG A 149 19.03 21.03 -14.46
C ARG A 149 18.77 20.89 -15.96
N ARG A 150 17.66 20.24 -16.33
CA ARG A 150 17.30 20.02 -17.74
C ARG A 150 16.81 21.27 -18.44
N PHE A 151 16.08 22.13 -17.73
CA PHE A 151 15.72 23.45 -18.25
C PHE A 151 16.96 24.35 -18.43
N GLU A 152 17.93 24.30 -17.50
CA GLU A 152 19.20 25.02 -17.66
C GLU A 152 20.00 24.49 -18.84
N LEU A 153 20.03 23.18 -19.03
CA LEU A 153 20.70 22.54 -20.15
C LEU A 153 20.09 22.98 -21.49
N ASP A 154 18.76 22.98 -21.59
CA ASP A 154 18.05 23.46 -22.77
C ASP A 154 18.35 24.94 -23.05
N GLN A 155 18.31 25.81 -22.03
CA GLN A 155 18.65 27.22 -22.18
C GLN A 155 20.11 27.43 -22.63
N LYS A 156 21.06 26.65 -22.09
CA LYS A 156 22.48 26.68 -22.51
C LYS A 156 22.65 26.28 -23.96
N ILE A 157 21.90 25.29 -24.43
CA ILE A 157 21.92 24.84 -25.83
C ILE A 157 21.27 25.88 -26.75
N GLN A 158 20.19 26.51 -26.33
CA GLN A 158 19.57 27.62 -27.06
C GLN A 158 20.54 28.81 -27.22
N ALA A 159 21.30 29.14 -26.17
CA ALA A 159 22.29 30.21 -26.19
C ALA A 159 23.48 29.95 -27.14
N GLN A 160 23.75 28.69 -27.50
CA GLN A 160 24.81 28.33 -28.45
C GLN A 160 24.46 28.65 -29.92
N GLY A 161 23.22 29.08 -30.21
CA GLY A 161 22.83 29.53 -31.55
C GLY A 161 22.75 28.42 -32.61
N LEU A 162 22.63 27.16 -32.19
CA LEU A 162 22.47 26.01 -33.11
C LEU A 162 21.16 26.13 -33.90
N VAL A 163 21.27 26.16 -35.24
CA VAL A 163 20.13 26.44 -36.13
C VAL A 163 19.24 25.21 -36.33
N ALA A 164 19.82 24.01 -36.41
CA ALA A 164 19.08 22.79 -36.67
C ALA A 164 18.52 22.15 -35.39
N ALA A 165 17.22 21.84 -35.37
CA ALA A 165 16.57 21.16 -34.23
C ALA A 165 17.23 19.81 -33.89
N ARG A 166 17.66 19.05 -34.92
CA ARG A 166 18.33 17.76 -34.73
C ARG A 166 19.68 17.89 -34.03
N GLU A 167 20.43 18.96 -34.32
CA GLU A 167 21.71 19.23 -33.66
C GLU A 167 21.49 19.60 -32.18
N ARG A 168 20.46 20.40 -31.90
CA ARG A 168 20.05 20.72 -30.51
C ARG A 168 19.68 19.46 -29.73
N ILE A 169 18.83 18.59 -30.30
CA ILE A 169 18.41 17.33 -29.67
C ILE A 169 19.59 16.41 -29.41
N LYS A 170 20.46 16.24 -30.42
CA LYS A 170 21.68 15.43 -30.26
C LYS A 170 22.57 16.01 -29.15
N ARG A 171 22.79 17.33 -29.16
CA ARG A 171 23.65 17.99 -28.16
C ARG A 171 23.08 17.86 -26.74
N PHE A 172 21.77 17.95 -26.59
CA PHE A 172 21.09 17.73 -25.31
C PHE A 172 21.32 16.30 -24.83
N LYS A 173 21.09 15.31 -25.70
CA LYS A 173 21.32 13.90 -25.39
C LYS A 173 22.77 13.61 -25.00
N ASP A 174 23.74 14.10 -25.77
CA ASP A 174 25.17 13.89 -25.48
C ASP A 174 25.57 14.44 -24.10
N LEU A 175 25.00 15.59 -23.70
CA LEU A 175 25.27 16.21 -22.40
C LEU A 175 24.52 15.53 -21.24
N GLU A 176 23.30 15.03 -21.48
CA GLU A 176 22.60 14.16 -20.53
C GLU A 176 23.36 12.86 -20.30
N ASP A 177 23.77 12.16 -21.36
CA ASP A 177 24.50 10.89 -21.28
C ASP A 177 25.85 11.09 -20.55
N ALA A 178 26.53 12.21 -20.78
CA ALA A 178 27.74 12.59 -20.05
C ALA A 178 27.46 12.82 -18.55
N PHE A 179 26.37 13.51 -18.20
CA PHE A 179 25.98 13.72 -16.80
C PHE A 179 25.58 12.41 -16.10
N GLU A 180 24.85 11.54 -16.79
CA GLU A 180 24.37 10.28 -16.25
C GLU A 180 25.49 9.24 -16.11
N SER A 181 26.51 9.28 -16.99
CA SER A 181 27.66 8.37 -16.92
C SER A 181 28.68 8.72 -15.84
N ASP A 182 28.80 10.01 -15.49
CA ASP A 182 29.59 10.48 -14.35
C ASP A 182 28.89 10.12 -13.03
N CYS A 183 28.88 8.86 -12.59
CA CYS A 183 28.17 8.46 -11.38
C CYS A 183 29.05 7.68 -10.41
N ASP A 184 28.72 7.77 -9.12
CA ASP A 184 29.43 7.09 -8.04
C ASP A 184 29.10 5.58 -8.00
N GLU A 185 29.90 4.81 -7.27
CA GLU A 185 29.72 3.36 -7.16
C GLU A 185 28.33 2.98 -6.62
N ASN A 186 27.77 3.82 -5.74
CA ASN A 186 26.45 3.61 -5.16
C ASN A 186 25.33 3.73 -6.21
N THR A 187 25.38 4.77 -7.05
CA THR A 187 24.46 4.93 -8.17
C THR A 187 24.56 3.76 -9.14
N LEU A 188 25.79 3.34 -9.49
CA LEU A 188 26.02 2.17 -10.34
C LEU A 188 25.41 0.89 -9.75
N ARG A 189 25.52 0.71 -8.43
CA ARG A 189 24.96 -0.45 -7.73
C ARG A 189 23.44 -0.48 -7.81
N MET A 190 22.77 0.65 -7.59
CA MET A 190 21.32 0.75 -7.75
C MET A 190 20.89 0.46 -9.20
N ARG A 191 21.67 0.94 -10.17
CA ARG A 191 21.44 0.70 -11.60
C ARG A 191 21.66 -0.74 -12.07
N ARG A 192 22.34 -1.59 -11.28
CA ARG A 192 22.37 -3.03 -11.57
C ARG A 192 20.99 -3.67 -11.49
N VAL A 193 20.14 -3.17 -10.58
CA VAL A 193 18.76 -3.65 -10.40
C VAL A 193 17.78 -2.83 -11.23
N PHE A 194 17.97 -1.50 -11.30
CA PHE A 194 17.13 -0.58 -12.05
C PHE A 194 17.95 0.23 -13.07
N PRO A 195 18.27 -0.33 -14.26
CA PRO A 195 19.19 0.28 -15.23
C PRO A 195 18.83 1.71 -15.63
N ASP A 196 17.53 2.00 -15.75
CA ASP A 196 17.03 3.29 -16.22
C ASP A 196 16.86 4.36 -15.11
N LEU A 197 17.31 4.08 -13.87
CA LEU A 197 17.20 5.02 -12.75
C LEU A 197 18.15 6.23 -12.95
N PRO A 198 17.65 7.47 -13.07
CA PRO A 198 18.51 8.65 -13.23
C PRO A 198 19.39 8.91 -12.00
N LYS A 199 20.55 9.53 -12.24
CA LYS A 199 21.58 9.78 -11.22
C LYS A 199 21.03 10.63 -10.08
N THR A 200 20.25 11.65 -10.39
CA THR A 200 19.58 12.54 -9.42
C THR A 200 18.67 11.76 -8.46
N ALA A 201 17.86 10.84 -8.98
CA ALA A 201 16.99 9.98 -8.18
C ALA A 201 17.79 8.97 -7.36
N ALA A 202 18.79 8.31 -7.95
CA ALA A 202 19.63 7.35 -7.25
C ALA A 202 20.37 7.99 -6.06
N LEU A 203 20.97 9.16 -6.26
CA LEU A 203 21.65 9.90 -5.19
C LEU A 203 20.70 10.30 -4.06
N ALA A 204 19.48 10.75 -4.40
CA ALA A 204 18.49 11.14 -3.41
C ALA A 204 17.97 9.94 -2.59
N ILE A 205 17.67 8.82 -3.26
CA ILE A 205 17.27 7.58 -2.59
C ILE A 205 18.42 7.07 -1.72
N TRP A 206 19.65 7.07 -2.23
CA TRP A 206 20.83 6.62 -1.47
C TRP A 206 21.08 7.48 -0.22
N ARG A 207 20.94 8.81 -0.34
CA ARG A 207 21.04 9.73 0.80
C ARG A 207 20.04 9.38 1.90
N ASN A 208 18.82 9.00 1.53
CA ASN A 208 17.76 8.62 2.46
C ASN A 208 17.81 7.13 2.88
N THR A 209 18.74 6.35 2.31
CA THR A 209 18.92 4.94 2.67
C THR A 209 19.69 4.80 3.97
N SER A 210 19.22 3.95 4.88
CA SER A 210 19.88 3.74 6.16
C SER A 210 21.24 3.05 6.01
N ALA A 211 22.13 3.21 6.99
CA ALA A 211 23.44 2.55 6.98
C ALA A 211 23.34 1.01 6.89
N ALA A 212 22.31 0.41 7.50
CA ALA A 212 22.06 -1.03 7.44
C ALA A 212 21.65 -1.50 6.04
N GLU A 213 20.77 -0.76 5.37
CA GLU A 213 20.36 -1.03 3.99
C GLU A 213 21.50 -0.82 2.99
N ARG A 214 22.34 0.21 3.20
CA ARG A 214 23.58 0.41 2.42
C ARG A 214 24.51 -0.79 2.59
N LEU A 215 24.74 -1.24 3.83
CA LEU A 215 25.61 -2.38 4.12
C LEU A 215 25.06 -3.69 3.55
N HIS A 216 23.75 -3.90 3.56
CA HIS A 216 23.09 -5.02 2.87
C HIS A 216 23.37 -4.96 1.36
N MET A 217 23.12 -3.82 0.71
CA MET A 217 23.41 -3.67 -0.72
C MET A 217 24.90 -3.84 -1.04
N HIS A 218 25.81 -3.49 -0.11
CA HIS A 218 27.24 -3.72 -0.28
C HIS A 218 27.63 -5.20 -0.21
N ASN A 219 27.06 -5.95 0.73
CA ASN A 219 27.49 -7.31 1.08
C ASN A 219 26.67 -8.44 0.45
N GLN A 220 25.47 -8.16 -0.06
CA GLN A 220 24.56 -9.16 -0.60
C GLN A 220 24.03 -8.75 -1.98
N PRO A 221 23.80 -9.72 -2.90
CA PRO A 221 23.13 -9.43 -4.16
C PRO A 221 21.65 -9.13 -3.91
N GLY A 222 21.16 -8.00 -4.41
CA GLY A 222 19.77 -7.59 -4.28
C GLY A 222 19.61 -6.15 -3.76
N MET A 223 18.36 -5.74 -3.56
CA MET A 223 18.00 -4.42 -3.04
C MET A 223 16.89 -4.58 -1.99
N PRO A 224 16.97 -3.88 -0.84
CA PRO A 224 15.90 -3.90 0.16
C PRO A 224 14.56 -3.46 -0.45
N GLN A 225 13.45 -4.09 -0.02
CA GLN A 225 12.13 -3.87 -0.61
C GLN A 225 11.68 -2.39 -0.56
N ARG A 226 12.01 -1.67 0.53
CA ARG A 226 11.73 -0.23 0.65
C ARG A 226 12.46 0.59 -0.42
N VAL A 227 13.76 0.36 -0.59
CA VAL A 227 14.60 1.06 -1.58
C VAL A 227 14.13 0.73 -3.00
N ALA A 228 13.76 -0.53 -3.25
CA ALA A 228 13.20 -0.95 -4.54
C ALA A 228 11.84 -0.28 -4.83
N LYS A 229 10.95 -0.15 -3.83
CA LYS A 229 9.67 0.55 -3.95
C LYS A 229 9.88 2.04 -4.25
N GLU A 230 10.82 2.70 -3.58
CA GLU A 230 11.18 4.09 -3.85
C GLU A 230 11.77 4.28 -5.25
N ALA A 231 12.63 3.36 -5.72
CA ALA A 231 13.16 3.40 -7.08
C ALA A 231 12.07 3.26 -8.14
N LEU A 232 11.11 2.35 -7.94
CA LEU A 232 9.96 2.19 -8.84
C LEU A 232 9.06 3.44 -8.87
N MET A 233 8.81 4.05 -7.72
CA MET A 233 8.06 5.31 -7.64
C MET A 233 8.81 6.44 -8.35
N ALA A 234 10.12 6.56 -8.14
CA ALA A 234 10.94 7.56 -8.80
C ALA A 234 10.95 7.41 -10.33
N LEU A 235 11.08 6.17 -10.84
CA LEU A 235 11.00 5.88 -12.27
C LEU A 235 9.66 6.32 -12.88
N ARG A 236 8.55 6.06 -12.16
CA ARG A 236 7.22 6.53 -12.58
C ARG A 236 7.15 8.06 -12.61
N ASP A 237 7.56 8.71 -11.53
CA ASP A 237 7.48 10.17 -11.39
C ASP A 237 8.34 10.89 -12.42
N ILE A 238 9.53 10.36 -12.71
CA ILE A 238 10.42 10.85 -13.76
C ILE A 238 9.75 10.70 -15.11
N ARG A 239 9.19 9.54 -15.45
CA ARG A 239 8.53 9.35 -16.75
C ARG A 239 7.37 10.34 -16.96
N LEU A 240 6.58 10.61 -15.91
CA LEU A 240 5.54 11.64 -15.93
C LEU A 240 6.12 13.03 -16.19
N ALA A 241 7.18 13.41 -15.46
CA ALA A 241 7.84 14.69 -15.65
C ALA A 241 8.43 14.82 -17.07
N ARG A 242 9.10 13.79 -17.57
CA ARG A 242 9.69 13.75 -18.93
C ARG A 242 8.65 13.89 -20.03
N ALA A 243 7.47 13.29 -19.85
CA ALA A 243 6.37 13.43 -20.81
C ALA A 243 5.89 14.89 -20.89
N ALA A 244 5.78 15.57 -19.76
CA ALA A 244 5.33 16.96 -19.74
C ALA A 244 6.45 17.97 -20.06
N GLU A 245 7.70 17.68 -19.70
CA GLU A 245 8.89 18.46 -20.03
C GLU A 245 9.07 18.64 -21.55
N GLY A 246 8.82 17.59 -22.34
CA GLY A 246 8.94 17.65 -23.81
C GLY A 246 7.92 18.57 -24.49
N ILE A 247 6.91 19.08 -23.78
CA ILE A 247 6.06 20.17 -24.28
C ILE A 247 6.84 21.49 -24.30
N TYR A 248 7.67 21.73 -23.27
CA TYR A 248 8.26 23.04 -23.00
C TYR A 248 9.72 23.16 -23.45
N LEU A 249 10.50 22.09 -23.33
CA LEU A 249 11.91 22.07 -23.73
C LEU A 249 12.03 21.97 -25.26
N GLU A 250 12.96 22.72 -25.85
CA GLU A 250 13.09 22.77 -27.32
C GLU A 250 14.06 21.73 -27.89
N ALA A 251 15.06 21.34 -27.11
CA ALA A 251 16.07 20.38 -27.50
C ALA A 251 15.70 18.94 -27.10
N ILE A 252 14.41 18.64 -26.87
CA ILE A 252 13.95 17.30 -26.49
C ILE A 252 12.88 16.81 -27.43
N SER A 253 12.91 15.51 -27.70
CA SER A 253 11.86 14.77 -28.38
C SER A 253 11.57 13.51 -27.58
N ASN A 254 10.30 13.32 -27.20
CA ASN A 254 9.87 12.21 -26.37
C ASN A 254 8.51 11.70 -26.86
N PRO A 255 8.38 10.40 -27.22
CA PRO A 255 7.10 9.80 -27.63
C PRO A 255 5.96 10.05 -26.62
N ASP A 256 6.23 9.98 -25.33
CA ASP A 256 5.21 10.19 -24.30
C ASP A 256 4.69 11.65 -24.31
N SER A 257 5.55 12.61 -24.67
CA SER A 257 5.14 14.00 -24.89
C SER A 257 4.23 14.15 -26.10
N ASP A 258 4.46 13.38 -27.16
CA ASP A 258 3.63 13.41 -28.37
C ASP A 258 2.20 12.94 -28.08
N ARG A 259 2.06 11.90 -27.25
CA ARG A 259 0.77 11.42 -26.75
C ARG A 259 0.04 12.50 -25.95
N LEU A 260 0.77 13.19 -25.06
CA LEU A 260 0.22 14.27 -24.24
C LEU A 260 -0.18 15.48 -25.10
N VAL A 261 0.62 15.84 -26.10
CA VAL A 261 0.31 16.91 -27.06
C VAL A 261 -0.96 16.60 -27.85
N LEU A 262 -1.13 15.35 -28.33
CA LEU A 262 -2.39 14.97 -28.98
C LEU A 262 -3.60 15.14 -28.04
N HIS A 263 -3.48 14.71 -26.79
CA HIS A 263 -4.55 14.91 -25.81
C HIS A 263 -4.86 16.41 -25.59
N MET A 264 -3.85 17.26 -25.46
CA MET A 264 -4.02 18.71 -25.33
C MET A 264 -4.63 19.36 -26.58
N LEU A 265 -4.30 18.85 -27.78
CA LEU A 265 -4.88 19.30 -29.05
C LEU A 265 -6.38 18.96 -29.09
N ALA A 266 -6.76 17.73 -28.74
CA ALA A 266 -8.15 17.30 -28.73
C ALA A 266 -9.05 18.12 -27.76
N ASN A 267 -8.44 18.71 -26.73
CA ASN A 267 -9.13 19.54 -25.75
C ASN A 267 -9.12 21.04 -26.08
N LEU A 268 -8.58 21.45 -27.24
CA LEU A 268 -8.65 22.84 -27.69
C LEU A 268 -10.10 23.25 -27.96
N ALA A 269 -10.44 24.48 -27.57
CA ALA A 269 -11.67 25.11 -28.02
C ALA A 269 -11.68 25.18 -29.56
N ASN A 270 -12.80 24.75 -30.15
CA ASN A 270 -12.97 24.64 -31.61
C ASN A 270 -12.08 23.60 -32.31
N TRP A 271 -11.57 22.59 -31.59
CA TRP A 271 -10.92 21.45 -32.23
C TRP A 271 -11.91 20.70 -33.17
N PRO A 272 -11.52 20.38 -34.42
CA PRO A 272 -12.42 19.73 -35.37
C PRO A 272 -12.83 18.33 -34.89
N GLN A 273 -14.14 18.10 -34.78
CA GLN A 273 -14.72 16.83 -34.29
C GLN A 273 -14.65 15.69 -35.31
N GLN A 274 -14.46 16.01 -36.60
CA GLN A 274 -14.43 15.05 -37.71
C GLN A 274 -13.03 14.60 -38.13
N ILE A 275 -11.98 14.93 -37.34
CA ILE A 275 -10.62 14.47 -37.62
C ILE A 275 -10.23 13.32 -36.67
N ARG A 276 -9.64 12.26 -37.23
CA ARG A 276 -8.99 11.18 -36.48
C ARG A 276 -7.50 11.21 -36.77
N ILE A 277 -6.68 11.41 -35.75
CA ILE A 277 -5.21 11.36 -35.87
C ILE A 277 -4.70 10.17 -35.09
N GLU A 278 -3.86 9.35 -35.72
CA GLU A 278 -3.21 8.19 -35.11
C GLU A 278 -1.70 8.28 -35.29
N ILE A 279 -0.93 8.04 -34.23
CA ILE A 279 0.53 7.93 -34.26
C ILE A 279 0.91 6.46 -34.11
N ARG A 280 1.82 5.99 -34.97
CA ARG A 280 2.51 4.69 -34.89
C ARG A 280 4.01 4.91 -34.81
N LEU A 281 4.72 4.04 -34.09
CA LEU A 281 6.17 4.12 -33.94
C LEU A 281 6.86 3.22 -34.98
N GLY A 282 7.79 3.79 -35.76
CA GLY A 282 8.68 3.06 -36.68
C GLY A 282 8.07 2.61 -38.00
N ALA A 283 6.93 1.91 -37.98
CA ALA A 283 6.33 1.25 -39.15
C ALA A 283 4.83 1.56 -39.32
N ILE A 284 4.34 1.41 -40.56
CA ILE A 284 2.91 1.58 -40.89
C ILE A 284 2.08 0.53 -40.16
N ASP A 285 2.55 -0.72 -40.07
CA ASP A 285 1.78 -1.84 -39.50
C ASP A 285 1.93 -2.01 -37.98
N ALA A 286 2.65 -1.10 -37.31
CA ALA A 286 2.82 -1.14 -35.85
C ALA A 286 1.51 -0.84 -35.10
N ASP A 287 1.45 -1.24 -33.82
CA ASP A 287 0.33 -0.90 -32.95
C ASP A 287 0.13 0.62 -32.83
N VAL A 288 -1.12 1.04 -32.63
CA VAL A 288 -1.46 2.45 -32.44
C VAL A 288 -0.86 2.92 -31.12
N PHE A 289 0.15 3.77 -31.21
CA PHE A 289 0.84 4.31 -30.05
C PHE A 289 -0.03 5.37 -29.34
N ALA A 290 -0.62 6.29 -30.10
CA ALA A 290 -1.50 7.34 -29.58
C ALA A 290 -2.57 7.72 -30.61
N ALA A 291 -3.76 8.10 -30.18
CA ALA A 291 -4.80 8.54 -31.09
C ALA A 291 -5.84 9.49 -30.47
N ILE A 292 -6.41 10.37 -31.31
CA ILE A 292 -7.46 11.34 -30.93
C ILE A 292 -8.55 11.45 -32.01
N GLY A 293 -9.78 11.76 -31.62
CA GLY A 293 -10.95 11.82 -32.51
C GLY A 293 -11.77 10.53 -32.55
N ASP A 294 -13.01 10.56 -33.07
CA ASP A 294 -13.85 9.35 -33.19
C ASP A 294 -13.21 8.35 -34.16
N ALA A 295 -13.19 7.06 -33.82
CA ALA A 295 -12.69 6.00 -34.70
C ALA A 295 -13.50 5.88 -36.00
N ARG A 296 -14.75 6.36 -36.01
CA ARG A 296 -15.66 6.39 -37.18
C ARG A 296 -15.50 7.65 -38.03
N SER A 297 -14.57 8.52 -37.69
CA SER A 297 -14.40 9.78 -38.39
C SER A 297 -13.94 9.58 -39.84
N PRO A 298 -14.52 10.28 -40.82
CA PRO A 298 -14.16 10.11 -42.23
C PRO A 298 -12.74 10.61 -42.55
N ASP A 299 -12.29 11.67 -41.88
CA ASP A 299 -10.96 12.25 -42.10
C ASP A 299 -9.93 11.63 -41.16
N ARG A 300 -9.38 10.47 -41.58
CA ARG A 300 -8.36 9.72 -40.82
C ARG A 300 -6.95 9.98 -41.35
N HIS A 301 -6.08 10.42 -40.46
CA HIS A 301 -4.67 10.67 -40.72
C HIS A 301 -3.79 9.74 -39.87
N LEU A 302 -3.01 8.91 -40.54
CA LEU A 302 -2.02 8.07 -39.93
C LEU A 302 -0.64 8.74 -39.98
N LEU A 303 -0.02 8.93 -38.83
CA LEU A 303 1.31 9.48 -38.63
C LEU A 303 2.26 8.38 -38.19
N ILE A 304 3.43 8.30 -38.82
CA ILE A 304 4.50 7.40 -38.42
C ILE A 304 5.63 8.25 -37.85
N ARG A 305 6.03 7.96 -36.61
CA ARG A 305 7.17 8.59 -35.95
C ARG A 305 8.40 7.72 -36.16
N GLN A 306 9.41 8.25 -36.85
CA GLN A 306 10.74 7.64 -36.98
C GLN A 306 11.76 8.59 -36.37
N ASP A 307 12.42 8.16 -35.29
CA ASP A 307 13.23 9.03 -34.44
C ASP A 307 12.46 10.29 -34.02
N ASP A 308 12.78 11.46 -34.57
CA ASP A 308 12.14 12.75 -34.26
C ASP A 308 11.36 13.34 -35.44
N VAL A 309 11.14 12.54 -36.48
CA VAL A 309 10.52 12.95 -37.74
C VAL A 309 9.20 12.24 -37.93
N TYR A 310 8.23 12.96 -38.50
CA TYR A 310 6.89 12.44 -38.76
C TYR A 310 6.65 12.32 -40.26
N THR A 311 6.08 11.19 -40.65
CA THR A 311 5.61 10.97 -42.01
C THR A 311 4.13 10.61 -42.01
N VAL A 312 3.36 11.22 -42.91
CA VAL A 312 1.92 10.96 -43.07
C VAL A 312 1.74 9.78 -44.03
N ALA A 313 0.97 8.76 -43.63
CA ALA A 313 0.76 7.52 -44.37
C ALA A 313 -0.58 7.46 -45.13
N SER A 314 -1.46 8.46 -44.99
CA SER A 314 -2.82 8.43 -45.56
C SER A 314 -2.88 8.83 -47.05
N SER A 315 -3.85 8.27 -47.76
CA SER A 315 -4.01 8.23 -49.23
C SER A 315 -4.54 9.53 -49.85
N GLY A 316 -3.67 10.40 -50.35
CA GLY A 316 -4.03 11.59 -51.15
C GLY A 316 -2.80 12.26 -51.76
N PRO A 317 -2.88 12.92 -52.94
CA PRO A 317 -1.72 13.34 -53.71
C PRO A 317 -1.12 14.62 -53.14
N GLN A 318 -0.36 14.48 -52.05
CA GLN A 318 0.77 15.34 -51.71
C GLN A 318 1.52 14.59 -50.61
N SER A 319 2.45 13.72 -51.02
CA SER A 319 3.48 13.25 -50.12
C SER A 319 4.24 14.49 -49.63
N LEU A 320 3.94 14.93 -48.41
CA LEU A 320 4.77 15.88 -47.67
C LEU A 320 6.09 15.16 -47.36
N ARG A 321 6.93 15.02 -48.39
CA ARG A 321 8.30 14.54 -48.26
C ARG A 321 9.07 15.61 -47.50
N GLY A 322 9.31 15.36 -46.22
CA GLY A 322 10.14 16.18 -45.35
C GLY A 322 9.40 16.99 -44.29
N ALA A 323 8.27 16.51 -43.75
CA ALA A 323 7.62 17.21 -42.63
C ALA A 323 8.38 17.01 -41.31
N HIS A 324 8.66 18.16 -40.70
CA HIS A 324 9.32 18.38 -39.43
C HIS A 324 8.39 17.98 -38.26
N ASN A 325 8.77 18.28 -37.01
CA ASN A 325 8.09 17.94 -35.74
C ASN A 325 6.53 17.81 -35.75
N LEU A 326 5.99 17.12 -34.74
CA LEU A 326 4.56 16.83 -34.59
C LEU A 326 3.64 18.02 -34.91
N TYR A 327 3.95 19.22 -34.39
CA TYR A 327 3.13 20.41 -34.59
C TYR A 327 3.03 20.84 -36.05
N THR A 328 4.15 20.85 -36.79
CA THR A 328 4.13 21.18 -38.23
C THR A 328 3.36 20.15 -39.04
N THR A 329 3.45 18.88 -38.64
CA THR A 329 2.73 17.80 -39.30
C THR A 329 1.23 17.92 -39.04
N VAL A 330 0.79 18.06 -37.80
CA VAL A 330 -0.63 18.26 -37.45
C VAL A 330 -1.19 19.51 -38.13
N TRP A 331 -0.46 20.63 -38.14
CA TRP A 331 -0.88 21.84 -38.85
C TRP A 331 -1.17 21.59 -40.32
N SER A 332 -0.29 20.85 -41.00
CA SER A 332 -0.43 20.55 -42.43
C SER A 332 -1.65 19.71 -42.75
N LEU A 333 -2.14 18.91 -41.79
CA LEU A 333 -3.33 18.06 -41.94
C LEU A 333 -4.65 18.85 -41.85
N LEU A 334 -4.65 19.99 -41.15
CA LEU A 334 -5.86 20.79 -40.96
C LEU A 334 -6.23 21.56 -42.24
N SER A 335 -7.53 21.65 -42.57
CA SER A 335 -8.02 22.49 -43.66
C SER A 335 -7.87 23.99 -43.36
N PRO A 336 -7.87 24.89 -44.36
CA PRO A 336 -7.86 26.32 -44.12
C PRO A 336 -9.00 26.80 -43.20
N GLU A 337 -10.22 26.25 -43.32
CA GLU A 337 -11.33 26.65 -42.43
C GLU A 337 -11.08 26.17 -40.98
N GLN A 338 -10.55 24.96 -40.80
CA GLN A 338 -10.23 24.42 -39.48
C GLN A 338 -9.12 25.24 -38.79
N ARG A 339 -8.11 25.66 -39.56
CA ARG A 339 -7.03 26.54 -39.07
C ARG A 339 -7.56 27.90 -38.64
N GLN A 340 -8.50 28.47 -39.41
CA GLN A 340 -9.15 29.74 -39.07
C GLN A 340 -10.03 29.63 -37.82
N ALA A 341 -10.76 28.52 -37.65
CA ALA A 341 -11.59 28.26 -36.46
C ALA A 341 -10.77 28.15 -35.15
N LEU A 342 -9.53 27.67 -35.25
CA LEU A 342 -8.58 27.63 -34.13
C LEU A 342 -7.87 28.98 -33.87
N GLY A 343 -8.05 29.98 -34.74
CA GLY A 343 -7.46 31.31 -34.59
C GLY A 343 -5.93 31.36 -34.75
N ILE A 344 -5.35 30.42 -35.51
CA ILE A 344 -3.90 30.26 -35.65
C ILE A 344 -3.40 30.92 -36.95
N SER A 345 -2.34 31.75 -36.86
CA SER A 345 -1.74 32.50 -37.97
C SER A 345 -0.86 31.65 -38.92
N ASP A 346 -0.40 32.25 -40.03
CA ASP A 346 0.33 31.60 -41.14
C ASP A 346 1.68 30.91 -40.80
N ASP A 347 2.30 31.16 -39.63
CA ASP A 347 3.49 30.41 -39.15
C ASP A 347 3.11 29.05 -38.53
N GLY A 348 2.48 28.23 -39.35
CA GLY A 348 1.58 27.15 -38.98
C GLY A 348 1.92 26.25 -37.80
N GLY A 349 3.07 25.58 -37.81
CA GLY A 349 3.44 24.64 -36.74
C GLY A 349 3.90 25.31 -35.45
N ARG A 350 4.65 26.41 -35.56
CA ARG A 350 5.14 27.16 -34.38
C ARG A 350 4.01 27.85 -33.64
N SER A 351 3.03 28.35 -34.39
CA SER A 351 1.84 28.97 -33.81
C SER A 351 1.02 27.94 -33.03
N LEU A 352 0.82 26.73 -33.56
CA LEU A 352 0.16 25.62 -32.84
C LEU A 352 0.94 25.21 -31.58
N GLN A 353 2.27 25.10 -31.69
CA GLN A 353 3.13 24.82 -30.55
C GLN A 353 3.00 25.89 -29.46
N LYS A 354 2.94 27.18 -29.84
CA LYS A 354 2.76 28.29 -28.89
C LYS A 354 1.39 28.22 -28.20
N VAL A 355 0.32 27.87 -28.93
CA VAL A 355 -1.01 27.67 -28.34
C VAL A 355 -0.97 26.55 -27.29
N ILE A 356 -0.38 25.40 -27.61
CA ILE A 356 -0.25 24.30 -26.64
C ILE A 356 0.59 24.70 -25.43
N ARG A 357 1.72 25.39 -25.64
CA ARG A 357 2.60 25.87 -24.57
C ARG A 357 2.00 26.99 -23.71
N THR A 358 0.94 27.67 -24.16
CA THR A 358 0.27 28.73 -23.39
C THR A 358 -0.90 28.22 -22.56
N GLN A 359 -1.36 26.99 -22.81
CA GLN A 359 -2.32 26.33 -21.93
C GLN A 359 -1.73 26.05 -20.54
N PRO A 360 -2.59 25.95 -19.50
CA PRO A 360 -2.18 25.43 -18.20
C PRO A 360 -1.53 24.06 -18.33
N SER A 361 -0.50 23.80 -17.52
CA SER A 361 0.12 22.47 -17.50
C SER A 361 -0.91 21.42 -17.04
N PRO A 362 -1.03 20.28 -17.74
CA PRO A 362 -1.94 19.22 -17.32
C PRO A 362 -1.52 18.69 -15.94
N SER A 363 -2.49 18.37 -15.09
CA SER A 363 -2.19 17.78 -13.78
C SER A 363 -1.49 16.43 -13.94
N ARG A 364 -0.66 16.04 -12.96
CA ARG A 364 0.05 14.75 -13.01
C ARG A 364 -0.91 13.56 -13.13
N GLN A 365 -2.13 13.68 -12.60
CA GLN A 365 -3.18 12.68 -12.76
C GLN A 365 -3.59 12.53 -14.23
N VAL A 366 -3.89 13.65 -14.92
CA VAL A 366 -4.22 13.63 -16.35
C VAL A 366 -3.07 13.06 -17.17
N VAL A 367 -1.83 13.44 -16.87
CA VAL A 367 -0.65 12.87 -17.55
C VAL A 367 -0.56 11.35 -17.33
N SER A 368 -0.83 10.87 -16.10
CA SER A 368 -0.83 9.44 -15.78
C SER A 368 -1.93 8.66 -16.52
N GLU A 369 -3.12 9.23 -16.65
CA GLU A 369 -4.25 8.65 -17.38
C GLU A 369 -3.98 8.55 -18.88
N VAL A 370 -3.45 9.64 -19.46
CA VAL A 370 -3.11 9.71 -20.89
C VAL A 370 -2.04 8.69 -21.26
N LEU A 371 -1.05 8.46 -20.39
CA LEU A 371 0.03 7.48 -20.61
C LEU A 371 -0.37 6.03 -20.28
N HIS A 372 -1.62 5.77 -19.90
CA HIS A 372 -2.15 4.44 -19.54
C HIS A 372 -1.34 3.69 -18.47
N PHE A 373 -0.90 4.39 -17.42
CA PHE A 373 -0.41 3.68 -16.24
C PHE A 373 -1.54 2.87 -15.60
N ALA A 374 -1.23 1.64 -15.16
CA ALA A 374 -2.13 0.92 -14.26
C ALA A 374 -2.40 1.81 -13.03
N PRO A 375 -3.65 1.95 -12.58
CA PRO A 375 -3.92 2.63 -11.33
C PRO A 375 -3.14 1.90 -10.23
N LEU A 376 -2.36 2.65 -9.45
CA LEU A 376 -1.87 2.12 -8.19
C LEU A 376 -3.10 1.68 -7.38
N PRO A 377 -3.03 0.60 -6.59
CA PRO A 377 -4.09 0.27 -5.65
C PRO A 377 -4.38 1.53 -4.84
N LEU A 378 -5.61 2.05 -4.98
CA LEU A 378 -6.11 3.20 -4.25
C LEU A 378 -6.32 2.80 -2.79
N THR A 379 -5.23 2.75 -2.04
CA THR A 379 -5.19 3.10 -0.62
C THR A 379 -4.40 4.39 -0.51
N VAL A 380 -5.00 5.46 -1.03
CA VAL A 380 -4.63 6.83 -0.69
C VAL A 380 -5.95 7.57 -0.47
N LYS A 381 -6.40 7.64 0.79
CA LYS A 381 -7.11 8.84 1.23
C LYS A 381 -6.20 10.01 0.89
N ALA A 382 -6.74 11.00 0.20
CA ALA A 382 -6.10 12.29 0.08
C ALA A 382 -5.83 12.81 1.50
N ALA A 383 -4.61 12.61 2.00
CA ALA A 383 -4.07 13.44 3.06
C ALA A 383 -3.93 14.83 2.43
N THR A 384 -4.97 15.61 2.64
CA THR A 384 -4.98 17.05 2.47
C THR A 384 -3.69 17.65 3.03
N THR A 385 -3.22 18.60 2.26
CA THR A 385 -2.10 19.53 2.40
C THR A 385 -2.20 20.43 3.65
N GLN A 386 -2.57 19.88 4.81
CA GLN A 386 -2.47 20.50 6.13
C GLN A 386 -1.96 19.45 7.13
N GLY A 387 -0.64 19.39 7.32
CA GLY A 387 -0.05 18.47 8.31
C GLY A 387 1.39 18.04 8.06
N ARG A 388 2.01 18.41 6.93
CA ARG A 388 3.48 18.28 6.79
C ARG A 388 4.22 19.39 7.57
N GLN A 389 3.94 19.46 8.87
CA GLN A 389 4.99 19.77 9.84
C GLN A 389 5.89 18.55 9.90
N ALA A 390 6.83 18.49 8.95
CA ALA A 390 7.97 17.60 9.05
C ALA A 390 8.94 18.20 10.10
N GLY A 391 8.85 17.67 11.31
CA GLY A 391 9.81 17.84 12.39
C GLY A 391 9.25 17.11 13.61
N LEU A 392 9.41 15.81 13.78
CA LEU A 392 10.68 15.09 13.72
C LEU A 392 10.50 13.66 13.20
N LEU A 393 11.12 13.36 12.05
CA LEU A 393 11.78 12.07 11.85
C LEU A 393 13.27 12.33 11.98
N LEU A 394 13.81 11.93 13.13
CA LEU A 394 15.24 11.78 13.37
C LEU A 394 15.75 10.51 12.66
N GLY A 395 17.03 10.58 12.27
CA GLY A 395 17.79 9.54 11.57
C GLY A 395 18.36 10.05 10.24
N GLY A 396 19.09 11.16 10.20
CA GLY A 396 20.52 11.26 10.56
C GLY A 396 21.36 10.95 9.31
N ALA A 397 21.93 11.92 8.58
CA ALA A 397 22.95 12.83 9.07
C ALA A 397 22.79 14.26 8.50
N ASP A 398 22.21 15.14 9.31
CA ASP A 398 22.98 16.31 9.67
C ASP A 398 23.75 15.92 10.93
N VAL A 399 24.95 16.47 11.11
CA VAL A 399 25.54 16.60 12.44
C VAL A 399 24.56 17.45 13.24
N LYS A 400 23.55 16.83 13.85
CA LYS A 400 22.93 17.42 15.02
C LYS A 400 24.05 17.51 16.06
N PRO A 401 24.15 18.63 16.78
CA PRO A 401 25.13 18.74 17.85
C PRO A 401 24.96 17.49 18.70
N GLU A 402 26.07 16.80 18.99
CA GLU A 402 26.06 15.69 19.94
C GLU A 402 25.06 16.05 21.03
N SER A 403 24.07 15.18 21.24
CA SER A 403 23.14 15.36 22.35
C SER A 403 23.97 15.77 23.55
N THR A 404 23.79 16.99 24.06
CA THR A 404 24.59 17.47 25.19
C THR A 404 24.28 16.67 26.46
N LYS A 405 23.30 15.77 26.39
CA LYS A 405 22.99 14.77 27.41
C LYS A 405 23.99 13.63 27.34
N SER A 406 24.45 13.18 28.51
CA SER A 406 25.29 11.99 28.62
C SER A 406 24.63 10.76 27.99
N PHE A 407 25.44 9.79 27.56
CA PHE A 407 24.93 8.50 27.04
C PHE A 407 23.95 7.85 28.03
N GLU A 408 24.25 7.93 29.33
CA GLU A 408 23.39 7.45 30.41
C GLU A 408 22.01 8.13 30.41
N SER A 409 21.94 9.44 30.16
CA SER A 409 20.67 10.16 30.09
C SER A 409 19.86 9.79 28.85
N ARG A 410 20.51 9.50 27.71
CA ARG A 410 19.83 9.02 26.49
C ARG A 410 19.26 7.62 26.66
N VAL A 411 19.99 6.75 27.36
CA VAL A 411 19.51 5.42 27.74
C VAL A 411 18.28 5.54 28.64
N ARG A 412 18.31 6.42 29.64
CA ARG A 412 17.14 6.67 30.52
C ARG A 412 15.94 7.29 29.79
N ASP A 413 16.16 8.08 28.75
CA ASP A 413 15.07 8.62 27.91
C ASP A 413 14.34 7.50 27.13
N LEU A 414 15.06 6.46 26.68
CA LEU A 414 14.47 5.29 26.02
C LEU A 414 13.88 4.28 27.00
N TYR A 415 14.54 4.14 28.16
CA TYR A 415 14.26 3.13 29.17
C TYR A 415 14.08 3.82 30.53
N PRO A 416 12.90 4.39 30.82
CA PRO A 416 12.70 5.19 32.04
C PRO A 416 12.86 4.40 33.34
N GLU A 417 12.69 3.07 33.30
CA GLU A 417 12.72 2.18 34.47
C GLU A 417 14.09 1.50 34.69
N ILE A 418 15.12 1.86 33.91
CA ILE A 418 16.45 1.22 34.00
C ILE A 418 17.20 1.64 35.26
N SER A 419 17.83 0.68 35.95
CA SER A 419 18.67 0.96 37.12
C SER A 419 20.03 1.55 36.71
N ASP A 420 20.69 2.28 37.62
CA ASP A 420 22.00 2.89 37.32
C ASP A 420 23.10 1.85 37.05
N GLU A 421 22.99 0.66 37.65
CA GLU A 421 23.91 -0.47 37.44
C GLU A 421 23.72 -1.09 36.04
N ASP A 422 22.46 -1.21 35.59
CA ASP A 422 22.11 -1.74 34.27
C ASP A 422 22.41 -0.76 33.14
N VAL A 423 22.35 0.56 33.38
CA VAL A 423 22.79 1.57 32.40
C VAL A 423 24.27 1.39 32.09
N ALA A 424 25.11 1.17 33.10
CA ALA A 424 26.53 0.94 32.91
C ALA A 424 26.79 -0.37 32.16
N ALA A 425 26.09 -1.45 32.52
CA ALA A 425 26.16 -2.73 31.83
C ALA A 425 25.68 -2.64 30.37
N PHE A 426 24.66 -1.83 30.08
CA PHE A 426 24.16 -1.59 28.72
C PHE A 426 25.20 -0.89 27.85
N ILE A 427 25.86 0.14 28.40
CA ILE A 427 26.92 0.88 27.73
C ILE A 427 28.10 -0.05 27.45
N ASP A 428 28.51 -0.86 28.43
CA ASP A 428 29.66 -1.76 28.29
C ASP A 428 29.39 -2.94 27.33
N LYS A 429 28.24 -3.61 27.44
CA LYS A 429 27.93 -4.82 26.65
C LYS A 429 27.41 -4.54 25.25
N ARG A 430 26.59 -3.50 25.04
CA ARG A 430 25.81 -3.31 23.79
C ARG A 430 26.24 -2.10 22.96
N LEU A 431 26.81 -1.08 23.60
CA LEU A 431 27.29 0.12 22.91
C LEU A 431 28.76 0.00 22.43
N GLN A 432 29.58 -0.83 23.09
CA GLN A 432 30.95 -1.24 22.73
C GLN A 432 31.70 -0.30 21.77
N HIS A 433 31.59 -0.53 20.45
CA HIS A 433 32.36 0.15 19.42
C HIS A 433 31.64 1.33 18.74
N ASP A 434 30.33 1.51 18.92
CA ASP A 434 29.55 2.64 18.37
C ASP A 434 28.34 3.01 19.27
N PRO A 435 28.58 3.70 20.39
CA PRO A 435 27.52 4.06 21.33
C PRO A 435 26.47 5.00 20.75
N SER A 436 26.91 5.99 19.97
CA SER A 436 26.00 7.00 19.43
C SER A 436 25.13 6.45 18.30
N GLY A 437 25.70 5.64 17.39
CA GLY A 437 24.95 5.07 16.28
C GLY A 437 23.94 4.01 16.71
N VAL A 438 24.27 3.19 17.72
CA VAL A 438 23.30 2.23 18.30
C VAL A 438 22.15 2.96 19.00
N LEU A 439 22.45 3.95 19.85
CA LEU A 439 21.41 4.74 20.54
C LEU A 439 20.52 5.49 19.56
N SER A 440 21.07 6.14 18.54
CA SER A 440 20.27 6.86 17.56
C SER A 440 19.38 5.93 16.71
N ARG A 441 19.80 4.68 16.43
CA ARG A 441 18.92 3.69 15.78
C ARG A 441 17.74 3.31 16.66
N LEU A 442 17.98 3.04 17.95
CA LEU A 442 16.94 2.69 18.91
C LEU A 442 15.96 3.86 19.14
N GLU A 443 16.48 5.10 19.27
CA GLU A 443 15.67 6.32 19.35
C GLU A 443 14.74 6.48 18.14
N ASN A 444 15.24 6.23 16.93
CA ASN A 444 14.44 6.34 15.71
C ASN A 444 13.41 5.22 15.58
N GLU A 445 13.78 3.99 15.94
CA GLU A 445 12.86 2.85 15.95
C GLU A 445 11.69 3.10 16.91
N PHE A 446 11.97 3.53 18.14
CA PHE A 446 10.95 3.88 19.13
C PHE A 446 10.08 5.06 18.70
N ALA A 447 10.68 6.09 18.12
CA ALA A 447 9.93 7.24 17.61
C ALA A 447 8.97 6.85 16.49
N THR A 448 9.39 5.95 15.59
CA THR A 448 8.56 5.42 14.50
C THR A 448 7.40 4.61 15.05
N LEU A 449 7.66 3.67 15.97
CA LEU A 449 6.64 2.89 16.65
C LEU A 449 5.57 3.76 17.32
N ARG A 450 6.00 4.79 18.04
CA ARG A 450 5.09 5.73 18.70
C ARG A 450 4.20 6.46 17.70
N HIS A 451 4.74 6.85 16.55
CA HIS A 451 3.99 7.55 15.52
C HIS A 451 2.97 6.65 14.81
N GLU A 452 3.37 5.42 14.45
CA GLU A 452 2.48 4.42 13.85
C GLU A 452 1.28 4.12 14.77
N LEU A 453 1.54 3.93 16.06
CA LEU A 453 0.50 3.69 17.06
C LEU A 453 -0.40 4.91 17.31
N GLU A 454 0.14 6.12 17.18
CA GLU A 454 -0.65 7.35 17.31
C GLU A 454 -1.66 7.49 16.17
N ILE A 455 -1.24 7.21 14.93
CA ILE A 455 -2.13 7.19 13.76
C ILE A 455 -3.20 6.11 13.94
N TRP A 456 -2.79 4.88 14.22
CA TRP A 456 -3.68 3.73 14.35
C TRP A 456 -4.73 3.89 15.46
N ARG A 457 -4.38 4.58 16.56
CA ARG A 457 -5.34 4.85 17.64
C ARG A 457 -6.42 5.84 17.21
N VAL A 458 -6.11 6.84 16.39
CA VAL A 458 -7.03 7.92 16.01
C VAL A 458 -7.96 7.51 14.86
N GLU A 459 -7.52 6.59 14.01
CA GLU A 459 -8.35 6.00 12.96
C GLU A 459 -9.35 4.98 13.53
N VAL A 460 -10.43 5.46 14.15
CA VAL A 460 -11.55 4.59 14.55
C VAL A 460 -12.32 4.15 13.28
N PRO A 461 -12.44 2.85 13.05
CA PRO A 461 -13.16 2.33 11.89
C PRO A 461 -14.67 2.61 11.99
N PRO A 462 -15.38 2.71 10.86
CA PRO A 462 -16.85 2.80 10.87
C PRO A 462 -17.47 1.57 11.55
N HIS A 463 -18.72 1.70 12.00
CA HIS A 463 -19.41 0.63 12.75
C HIS A 463 -19.41 -0.69 11.94
N PRO A 464 -19.30 -1.88 12.58
CA PRO A 464 -19.24 -3.15 11.88
C PRO A 464 -20.48 -3.48 11.04
N THR A 465 -21.57 -2.75 11.26
CA THR A 465 -22.83 -2.86 10.51
C THR A 465 -22.97 -1.65 9.60
N GLU A 466 -23.06 -1.88 8.29
CA GLU A 466 -23.28 -0.82 7.30
C GLU A 466 -24.51 0.02 7.65
N GLY A 467 -24.36 1.35 7.63
CA GLY A 467 -25.44 2.30 7.88
C GLY A 467 -25.77 2.56 9.36
N VAL A 468 -25.05 1.96 10.30
CA VAL A 468 -25.15 2.27 11.74
C VAL A 468 -23.96 3.15 12.13
N GLU A 469 -24.20 4.26 12.82
CA GLU A 469 -23.10 5.04 13.41
C GLU A 469 -22.81 4.51 14.82
N TRP A 470 -21.53 4.53 15.22
CA TRP A 470 -21.18 4.28 16.61
C TRP A 470 -21.85 5.32 17.52
N SER A 471 -22.32 4.89 18.69
CA SER A 471 -22.64 5.85 19.73
C SER A 471 -21.37 6.61 20.16
N ALA A 472 -21.55 7.82 20.70
CA ALA A 472 -20.42 8.60 21.22
C ALA A 472 -19.67 7.85 22.34
N GLU A 473 -20.41 7.09 23.16
CA GLU A 473 -19.87 6.24 24.23
C GLU A 473 -19.05 5.08 23.65
N ALA A 474 -19.59 4.33 22.67
CA ALA A 474 -18.89 3.22 22.06
C ALA A 474 -17.64 3.67 21.27
N SER A 475 -17.68 4.84 20.63
CA SER A 475 -16.50 5.42 19.97
C SER A 475 -15.40 5.79 20.97
N ALA A 476 -15.78 6.33 22.13
CA ALA A 476 -14.83 6.67 23.19
C ALA A 476 -14.20 5.41 23.81
N GLU A 477 -14.99 4.35 24.01
CA GLU A 477 -14.50 3.05 24.45
C GLU A 477 -13.50 2.45 23.46
N GLN A 478 -13.79 2.48 22.15
CA GLN A 478 -12.86 2.03 21.10
C GLN A 478 -11.52 2.78 21.14
N LEU A 479 -11.56 4.11 21.26
CA LEU A 479 -10.37 4.95 21.38
C LEU A 479 -9.55 4.58 22.63
N GLN A 480 -10.22 4.37 23.76
CA GLN A 480 -9.57 4.02 25.03
C GLN A 480 -8.93 2.62 24.97
N SER A 481 -9.60 1.64 24.39
CA SER A 481 -9.06 0.29 24.18
C SER A 481 -7.82 0.32 23.28
N ARG A 482 -7.88 1.03 22.14
CA ARG A 482 -6.73 1.22 21.24
C ARG A 482 -5.59 2.00 21.92
N GLN A 483 -5.91 2.97 22.77
CA GLN A 483 -4.90 3.68 23.56
C GLN A 483 -4.18 2.77 24.55
N THR A 484 -4.94 1.91 25.22
CA THR A 484 -4.39 0.97 26.21
C THR A 484 -3.49 -0.06 25.53
N PHE A 485 -3.93 -0.61 24.39
CA PHE A 485 -3.13 -1.52 23.57
C PHE A 485 -1.83 -0.87 23.07
N SER A 486 -1.91 0.35 22.55
CA SER A 486 -0.74 1.12 22.09
C SER A 486 0.27 1.35 23.21
N LYS A 487 -0.20 1.69 24.42
CA LYS A 487 0.67 1.87 25.59
C LYS A 487 1.39 0.58 25.95
N LYS A 488 0.70 -0.56 25.93
CA LYS A 488 1.33 -1.88 26.18
C LYS A 488 2.43 -2.19 25.18
N LEU A 489 2.21 -1.95 23.88
CA LEU A 489 3.24 -2.17 22.85
C LEU A 489 4.47 -1.28 23.04
N LEU A 490 4.27 -0.01 23.40
CA LEU A 490 5.37 0.90 23.71
C LEU A 490 6.17 0.41 24.92
N LEU A 491 5.49 0.02 26.00
CA LEU A 491 6.12 -0.54 27.19
C LEU A 491 6.90 -1.83 26.87
N ALA A 492 6.30 -2.75 26.10
CA ALA A 492 6.95 -3.98 25.69
C ALA A 492 8.22 -3.74 24.86
N TRP A 493 8.23 -2.71 24.01
CA TRP A 493 9.44 -2.33 23.27
C TRP A 493 10.52 -1.76 24.21
N GLN A 494 10.12 -0.93 25.19
CA GLN A 494 11.03 -0.34 26.17
C GLN A 494 11.59 -1.37 27.16
N GLN A 495 10.83 -2.38 27.56
CA GLN A 495 11.27 -3.37 28.55
C GLN A 495 12.38 -4.31 28.07
N LYS A 496 12.71 -4.32 26.77
CA LYS A 496 13.81 -5.07 26.12
C LYS A 496 15.18 -4.97 26.83
N MET A 497 15.43 -3.94 27.65
CA MET A 497 16.69 -3.76 28.37
C MET A 497 16.62 -4.00 29.87
N LEU A 498 15.43 -4.09 30.46
CA LEU A 498 15.29 -4.26 31.91
C LEU A 498 15.56 -5.70 32.35
N SER A 499 15.43 -6.68 31.45
CA SER A 499 15.72 -8.09 31.72
C SER A 499 17.18 -8.45 31.42
N VAL A 500 18.12 -7.95 32.23
CA VAL A 500 19.53 -8.42 32.19
C VAL A 500 19.71 -9.70 33.01
N GLU A 501 18.80 -9.98 33.95
CA GLU A 501 18.82 -11.20 34.77
C GLU A 501 17.83 -12.24 34.21
N GLU A 502 18.32 -13.46 34.07
CA GLU A 502 17.64 -14.61 33.49
C GLU A 502 16.31 -14.90 34.22
N ALA A 503 15.19 -14.54 33.57
CA ALA A 503 13.86 -15.15 33.63
C ALA A 503 12.71 -14.12 33.71
N ALA A 504 11.78 -14.28 32.76
CA ALA A 504 10.35 -13.95 32.87
C ALA A 504 9.93 -12.46 32.75
N ASP A 505 10.14 -11.86 31.57
CA ASP A 505 9.00 -11.22 30.87
C ASP A 505 9.30 -10.93 29.39
N GLU A 506 9.69 -11.95 28.63
CA GLU A 506 9.71 -11.91 27.15
C GLU A 506 8.30 -12.16 26.56
N SER A 507 7.28 -12.00 27.39
CA SER A 507 5.88 -12.25 27.06
C SER A 507 5.15 -10.94 26.75
N PHE A 508 4.38 -10.94 25.66
CA PHE A 508 3.44 -9.88 25.35
C PHE A 508 2.03 -10.46 25.42
N SER A 509 1.26 -10.05 26.43
CA SER A 509 -0.13 -10.45 26.59
C SER A 509 -1.09 -9.26 26.54
N SER A 510 -2.12 -9.37 25.70
CA SER A 510 -3.19 -8.38 25.69
C SER A 510 -4.55 -8.94 25.35
N PHE A 511 -5.54 -8.50 26.14
CA PHE A 511 -6.94 -8.58 25.79
C PHE A 511 -7.28 -7.46 24.79
N ILE A 512 -7.97 -7.80 23.71
CA ILE A 512 -8.36 -6.91 22.62
C ILE A 512 -9.86 -6.63 22.75
N ASP A 513 -10.16 -5.37 23.04
CA ASP A 513 -11.54 -4.88 23.21
C ASP A 513 -11.86 -3.74 22.24
N PHE A 514 -11.29 -3.82 21.04
CA PHE A 514 -11.58 -2.93 19.92
C PHE A 514 -11.97 -3.76 18.69
N THR A 515 -12.47 -3.13 17.64
CA THR A 515 -12.85 -3.78 16.38
C THR A 515 -11.92 -3.39 15.23
N ASP A 516 -12.04 -4.09 14.10
CA ASP A 516 -11.31 -3.90 12.83
C ASP A 516 -9.94 -4.59 12.75
N GLU A 517 -8.80 -3.91 12.63
CA GLU A 517 -7.51 -4.54 12.39
C GLU A 517 -6.44 -4.14 13.43
N LEU A 518 -5.54 -5.08 13.75
CA LEU A 518 -4.33 -4.82 14.53
C LEU A 518 -3.37 -3.86 13.79
N PRO A 519 -2.52 -3.11 14.51
CA PRO A 519 -1.65 -2.12 13.88
C PRO A 519 -0.56 -2.79 13.03
N GLN A 520 -0.27 -2.24 11.86
CA GLN A 520 0.93 -2.62 11.11
C GLN A 520 2.14 -1.86 11.69
N LEU A 521 3.14 -2.59 12.19
CA LEU A 521 4.31 -2.03 12.85
C LEU A 521 5.57 -2.20 12.00
N SER A 522 6.43 -1.20 12.00
CA SER A 522 7.78 -1.29 11.41
C SER A 522 8.85 -1.72 12.42
N ALA A 523 8.56 -1.60 13.72
CA ALA A 523 9.46 -1.99 14.80
C ALA A 523 9.52 -3.51 14.97
N ARG A 524 10.66 -4.05 15.40
CA ARG A 524 10.84 -5.51 15.56
C ARG A 524 10.99 -5.91 17.03
N PHE A 525 10.06 -6.72 17.50
CA PHE A 525 9.99 -7.29 18.83
C PHE A 525 10.75 -8.62 18.90
N GLN A 526 12.05 -8.59 18.54
CA GLN A 526 12.90 -9.79 18.51
C GLN A 526 13.10 -10.45 19.88
N HIS A 527 12.87 -9.70 20.96
CA HIS A 527 12.96 -10.16 22.34
C HIS A 527 11.66 -10.77 22.85
N VAL A 528 10.54 -10.57 22.14
CA VAL A 528 9.28 -11.18 22.54
C VAL A 528 9.27 -12.60 21.99
N THR A 529 9.26 -13.56 22.90
CA THR A 529 9.23 -14.99 22.61
C THR A 529 7.85 -15.59 22.87
N GLU A 530 7.01 -14.91 23.65
CA GLU A 530 5.62 -15.31 23.88
C GLU A 530 4.66 -14.20 23.48
N LEU A 531 3.69 -14.51 22.61
CA LEU A 531 2.65 -13.58 22.17
C LEU A 531 1.28 -14.17 22.46
N VAL A 532 0.51 -13.51 23.32
CA VAL A 532 -0.84 -13.91 23.71
C VAL A 532 -1.82 -12.78 23.40
N LEU A 533 -2.70 -13.02 22.43
CA LEU A 533 -3.76 -12.09 22.06
C LEU A 533 -5.12 -12.78 22.18
N GLU A 534 -5.98 -12.23 23.02
CA GLU A 534 -7.36 -12.70 23.17
C GLU A 534 -8.31 -11.55 22.82
N ALA A 535 -9.18 -11.74 21.84
CA ALA A 535 -10.18 -10.74 21.51
C ALA A 535 -11.52 -11.01 22.20
N ARG A 536 -12.20 -9.94 22.62
CA ARG A 536 -13.58 -10.03 23.12
C ARG A 536 -14.51 -10.64 22.06
N ASN A 537 -14.35 -10.21 20.80
CA ASN A 537 -15.18 -10.60 19.68
C ASN A 537 -14.31 -11.01 18.47
N PRO A 538 -14.73 -12.01 17.67
CA PRO A 538 -13.99 -12.54 16.51
C PRO A 538 -13.97 -11.62 15.28
N SER A 539 -14.14 -10.31 15.46
CA SER A 539 -14.17 -9.33 14.37
C SER A 539 -12.80 -8.70 14.09
N VAL A 540 -11.84 -8.84 15.00
CA VAL A 540 -10.52 -8.22 14.86
C VAL A 540 -9.64 -9.04 13.94
N LYS A 541 -9.12 -8.41 12.88
CA LYS A 541 -8.21 -9.00 11.91
C LYS A 541 -6.76 -8.92 12.38
N LEU A 542 -6.03 -10.00 12.15
CA LEU A 542 -4.60 -10.11 12.45
C LEU A 542 -3.73 -9.24 11.51
N GLY A 543 -4.08 -9.15 10.23
CA GLY A 543 -3.32 -8.36 9.25
C GLY A 543 -1.89 -8.86 9.06
N ARG A 544 -0.93 -7.94 9.10
CA ARG A 544 0.53 -8.22 9.06
C ARG A 544 1.21 -8.06 10.43
N PHE A 545 0.45 -8.17 11.51
CA PHE A 545 0.95 -7.91 12.85
C PHE A 545 2.11 -8.85 13.24
N LEU A 546 2.06 -10.12 12.82
CA LEU A 546 3.07 -11.13 13.16
C LEU A 546 4.45 -10.88 12.53
N ASP A 547 4.55 -10.09 11.45
CA ASP A 547 5.84 -9.74 10.81
C ASP A 547 6.83 -9.06 11.79
N SER A 548 6.29 -8.45 12.85
CA SER A 548 7.06 -7.73 13.88
C SER A 548 7.65 -8.65 14.94
N PHE A 549 7.25 -9.92 15.02
CA PHE A 549 7.59 -10.89 16.06
C PHE A 549 8.28 -12.13 15.49
N PRO A 550 9.55 -12.03 15.04
CA PRO A 550 10.20 -13.11 14.28
C PRO A 550 10.67 -14.31 15.12
N ASN A 551 10.77 -14.16 16.45
CA ASN A 551 11.42 -15.12 17.34
C ASN A 551 10.45 -15.78 18.33
N LEU A 552 9.17 -15.93 17.96
CA LEU A 552 8.18 -16.51 18.86
C LEU A 552 8.43 -18.00 19.09
N SER A 553 8.40 -18.38 20.36
CA SER A 553 8.32 -19.75 20.84
C SER A 553 6.90 -20.15 21.25
N TYR A 554 6.11 -19.18 21.71
CA TYR A 554 4.71 -19.36 22.11
C TYR A 554 3.84 -18.33 21.38
N LEU A 555 2.91 -18.80 20.55
CA LEU A 555 1.93 -17.97 19.87
C LEU A 555 0.53 -18.44 20.25
N VAL A 556 -0.22 -17.55 20.91
CA VAL A 556 -1.61 -17.76 21.31
C VAL A 556 -2.46 -16.65 20.73
N LEU A 557 -3.33 -17.01 19.78
CA LEU A 557 -4.36 -16.15 19.21
C LEU A 557 -5.72 -16.78 19.51
N GLU A 558 -6.55 -16.08 20.27
CA GLU A 558 -7.93 -16.49 20.55
C GLU A 558 -8.90 -15.45 20.03
N LYS A 559 -9.86 -15.88 19.19
CA LYS A 559 -10.88 -15.02 18.58
C LYS A 559 -10.28 -13.87 17.76
N VAL A 560 -9.08 -14.04 17.19
CA VAL A 560 -8.51 -13.07 16.25
C VAL A 560 -8.71 -13.63 14.84
N ARG A 561 -9.48 -12.93 14.01
CA ARG A 561 -9.79 -13.35 12.65
C ARG A 561 -8.53 -13.38 11.78
N MET A 562 -8.33 -14.51 11.13
CA MET A 562 -7.31 -14.70 10.10
C MET A 562 -8.01 -14.87 8.75
N ASP A 563 -7.68 -14.05 7.75
CA ASP A 563 -8.22 -14.19 6.39
C ASP A 563 -7.54 -15.35 5.62
N GLY A 564 -6.47 -15.93 6.18
CA GLY A 564 -5.73 -17.11 5.74
C GLY A 564 -4.60 -17.43 6.72
N PHE A 565 -3.93 -18.57 6.57
CA PHE A 565 -2.76 -18.89 7.40
C PHE A 565 -1.61 -17.89 7.14
N ASP A 566 -0.98 -17.38 8.19
CA ASP A 566 0.12 -16.41 8.04
C ASP A 566 1.44 -17.16 7.76
N PRO A 567 2.05 -17.00 6.57
CA PRO A 567 3.30 -17.70 6.24
C PRO A 567 4.49 -17.22 7.08
N GLY A 568 4.39 -16.10 7.80
CA GLY A 568 5.38 -15.64 8.77
C GLY A 568 5.64 -16.66 9.89
N ILE A 569 4.62 -17.47 10.24
CA ILE A 569 4.74 -18.55 11.23
C ILE A 569 5.80 -19.58 10.81
N PHE A 570 5.94 -19.87 9.51
CA PHE A 570 6.94 -20.81 9.00
C PHE A 570 8.39 -20.33 9.18
N GLN A 571 8.59 -19.04 9.44
CA GLN A 571 9.93 -18.47 9.65
C GLN A 571 10.36 -18.48 11.12
N MET A 572 9.44 -18.80 12.05
CA MET A 572 9.69 -18.85 13.49
C MET A 572 10.41 -20.15 13.86
N ARG A 573 11.74 -20.09 13.93
CA ARG A 573 12.59 -21.29 14.07
C ARG A 573 12.47 -22.00 15.42
N ASP A 574 12.04 -21.29 16.44
CA ASP A 574 11.98 -21.77 17.82
C ASP A 574 10.53 -21.97 18.30
N LEU A 575 9.55 -22.00 17.38
CA LEU A 575 8.13 -22.12 17.70
C LEU A 575 7.82 -23.49 18.28
N GLN A 576 7.35 -23.52 19.53
CA GLN A 576 7.03 -24.74 20.27
C GLN A 576 5.52 -24.86 20.53
N HIS A 577 4.84 -23.76 20.76
CA HIS A 577 3.40 -23.74 21.07
C HIS A 577 2.67 -22.85 20.09
N LEU A 578 1.76 -23.43 19.31
CA LEU A 578 0.88 -22.71 18.39
C LEU A 578 -0.57 -22.97 18.77
N ILE A 579 -1.22 -21.94 19.32
CA ILE A 579 -2.62 -21.96 19.72
C ILE A 579 -3.37 -20.92 18.89
N LEU A 580 -4.20 -21.37 17.95
CA LEU A 580 -5.07 -20.54 17.14
C LEU A 580 -6.50 -21.00 17.36
N LYS A 581 -7.23 -20.37 18.30
CA LYS A 581 -8.57 -20.80 18.69
C LYS A 581 -9.62 -19.81 18.21
N ASP A 582 -10.69 -20.31 17.59
CA ASP A 582 -11.82 -19.48 17.10
C ASP A 582 -11.36 -18.34 16.16
N CYS A 583 -10.30 -18.55 15.38
CA CYS A 583 -9.69 -17.55 14.48
C CYS A 583 -10.34 -17.51 13.09
N SER A 584 -11.39 -18.30 12.85
CA SER A 584 -12.02 -18.52 11.53
C SER A 584 -11.03 -18.99 10.46
N LEU A 585 -9.98 -19.72 10.87
CA LEU A 585 -8.90 -20.17 10.01
C LEU A 585 -9.36 -21.26 9.04
N GLN A 586 -8.98 -21.10 7.76
CA GLN A 586 -9.07 -22.14 6.73
C GLN A 586 -7.65 -22.44 6.23
N LEU A 587 -7.29 -23.72 6.12
CA LEU A 587 -6.00 -24.14 5.59
C LEU A 587 -6.13 -24.47 4.10
N SER A 588 -5.25 -23.91 3.27
CA SER A 588 -5.01 -24.44 1.93
C SER A 588 -4.09 -25.65 1.98
N GLU A 589 -3.99 -26.41 0.88
CA GLU A 589 -3.03 -27.52 0.78
C GLU A 589 -1.58 -27.06 1.01
N ILE A 590 -1.23 -25.86 0.55
CA ILE A 590 0.09 -25.26 0.73
C ILE A 590 0.34 -24.92 2.20
N ASP A 591 -0.67 -24.40 2.90
CA ASP A 591 -0.55 -24.05 4.32
C ASP A 591 -0.43 -25.30 5.18
N ALA A 592 -1.19 -26.35 4.86
CA ALA A 592 -1.11 -27.64 5.53
C ALA A 592 0.27 -28.29 5.33
N GLU A 593 0.83 -28.24 4.10
CA GLU A 593 2.19 -28.72 3.83
C GLU A 593 3.24 -27.88 4.58
N GLY A 594 3.11 -26.55 4.56
CA GLY A 594 4.00 -25.64 5.28
C GLY A 594 4.00 -25.90 6.78
N LEU A 595 2.81 -26.05 7.37
CA LEU A 595 2.64 -26.33 8.80
C LEU A 595 3.28 -27.68 9.17
N SER A 596 3.15 -28.70 8.31
CA SER A 596 3.76 -30.01 8.53
C SER A 596 5.28 -29.95 8.74
N ARG A 597 5.95 -28.94 8.18
CA ARG A 597 7.41 -28.78 8.24
C ARG A 597 7.91 -28.03 9.48
N VAL A 598 7.02 -27.61 10.37
CA VAL A 598 7.40 -26.95 11.63
C VAL A 598 7.73 -28.02 12.69
N GLU A 599 8.92 -28.62 12.55
CA GLU A 599 9.35 -29.79 13.34
C GLU A 599 9.53 -29.51 14.85
N THR A 600 9.59 -28.23 15.24
CA THR A 600 9.84 -27.78 16.62
C THR A 600 8.59 -27.77 17.50
N LEU A 601 7.40 -27.95 16.92
CA LEU A 601 6.14 -27.89 17.66
C LEU A 601 6.01 -29.02 18.69
N ARG A 602 5.59 -28.61 19.90
CA ARG A 602 5.24 -29.44 21.05
C ARG A 602 3.75 -29.41 21.36
N LEU A 603 3.09 -28.29 21.08
CA LEU A 603 1.65 -28.14 21.23
C LEU A 603 1.10 -27.46 19.98
N LEU A 604 0.13 -28.11 19.33
CA LEU A 604 -0.65 -27.53 18.24
C LEU A 604 -2.13 -27.56 18.64
N ARG A 605 -2.73 -26.38 18.78
CA ARG A 605 -4.16 -26.21 19.05
C ARG A 605 -4.79 -25.35 17.97
N LEU A 606 -5.70 -25.93 17.20
CA LEU A 606 -6.48 -25.24 16.15
C LEU A 606 -8.00 -25.38 16.36
N ASP A 607 -8.43 -25.62 17.61
CA ASP A 607 -9.83 -25.83 17.98
C ASP A 607 -10.75 -24.69 17.49
N GLY A 608 -11.95 -25.04 17.02
CA GLY A 608 -12.98 -24.06 16.64
C GLY A 608 -12.71 -23.32 15.33
N ASN A 609 -11.87 -23.87 14.44
CA ASN A 609 -11.60 -23.31 13.11
C ASN A 609 -12.08 -24.24 11.99
N PRO A 610 -12.75 -23.76 10.94
CA PRO A 610 -13.16 -24.59 9.81
C PRO A 610 -11.97 -24.91 8.89
N LEU A 611 -11.02 -25.74 9.34
CA LEU A 611 -9.73 -25.95 8.68
C LEU A 611 -9.86 -26.45 7.24
N GLY A 612 -10.87 -27.28 6.95
CA GLY A 612 -11.14 -27.86 5.63
C GLY A 612 -10.15 -28.94 5.21
N VAL A 613 -8.84 -28.63 5.24
CA VAL A 613 -7.74 -29.57 4.95
C VAL A 613 -7.13 -30.07 6.27
N VAL A 614 -6.94 -31.39 6.39
CA VAL A 614 -6.30 -32.02 7.54
C VAL A 614 -4.77 -31.93 7.40
N PRO A 615 -4.03 -31.33 8.35
CA PRO A 615 -2.58 -31.23 8.26
C PRO A 615 -1.89 -32.58 8.52
N HIS A 616 -0.80 -32.86 7.80
CA HIS A 616 0.09 -33.98 8.12
C HIS A 616 0.96 -33.61 9.32
N VAL A 617 0.98 -34.45 10.36
CA VAL A 617 1.70 -34.15 11.62
C VAL A 617 2.97 -34.99 11.81
N GLY A 618 3.23 -35.97 10.94
CA GLY A 618 4.30 -36.97 11.14
C GLY A 618 5.74 -36.45 11.15
N PHE A 619 5.98 -35.19 10.75
CA PHE A 619 7.30 -34.56 10.84
C PHE A 619 7.51 -33.79 12.16
N MET A 620 6.44 -33.54 12.94
CA MET A 620 6.49 -32.77 14.19
C MET A 620 6.93 -33.63 15.39
N ARG A 621 8.12 -34.22 15.33
CA ARG A 621 8.55 -35.28 16.26
C ARG A 621 8.58 -34.91 17.75
N GLN A 622 8.57 -33.62 18.08
CA GLN A 622 8.52 -33.14 19.46
C GLN A 622 7.09 -32.91 20.00
N MET A 623 6.06 -33.20 19.19
CA MET A 623 4.66 -32.97 19.56
C MET A 623 4.28 -33.80 20.79
N LYS A 624 3.62 -33.14 21.74
CA LYS A 624 3.08 -33.72 22.98
C LYS A 624 1.57 -33.59 23.05
N GLU A 625 1.02 -32.50 22.53
CA GLU A 625 -0.39 -32.19 22.64
C GLU A 625 -0.93 -31.67 21.30
N LEU A 626 -1.95 -32.33 20.78
CA LEU A 626 -2.65 -31.97 19.56
C LEU A 626 -4.14 -31.75 19.88
N TYR A 627 -4.64 -30.56 19.57
CA TYR A 627 -6.03 -30.19 19.76
C TYR A 627 -6.62 -29.66 18.45
N LEU A 628 -7.52 -30.44 17.85
CA LEU A 628 -8.23 -30.12 16.61
C LEU A 628 -9.74 -30.34 16.77
N GLY A 629 -10.28 -30.01 17.95
CA GLY A 629 -11.70 -30.17 18.24
C GLY A 629 -12.56 -29.15 17.49
N ASN A 630 -13.74 -29.57 17.01
CA ASN A 630 -14.66 -28.71 16.25
C ASN A 630 -13.97 -27.98 15.08
N ALA A 631 -13.15 -28.71 14.32
CA ALA A 631 -12.34 -28.18 13.23
C ALA A 631 -12.88 -28.52 11.82
N GLY A 632 -14.01 -29.22 11.74
CA GLY A 632 -14.62 -29.67 10.50
C GLY A 632 -13.84 -30.77 9.77
N LEU A 633 -13.01 -31.53 10.49
CA LEU A 633 -12.19 -32.60 9.89
C LEU A 633 -13.06 -33.78 9.43
N THR A 634 -12.76 -34.34 8.26
CA THR A 634 -13.44 -35.53 7.71
C THR A 634 -12.65 -36.82 7.93
N SER A 635 -11.36 -36.70 8.25
CA SER A 635 -10.45 -37.79 8.59
C SER A 635 -9.51 -37.36 9.71
N ILE A 636 -8.90 -38.34 10.37
CA ILE A 636 -7.83 -38.08 11.35
C ILE A 636 -6.55 -37.55 10.65
N PRO A 637 -5.68 -36.79 11.37
CA PRO A 637 -4.36 -36.41 10.87
C PRO A 637 -3.49 -37.63 10.57
N SER A 638 -2.79 -37.63 9.43
CA SER A 638 -1.82 -38.66 9.10
C SER A 638 -0.47 -38.39 9.77
N GLY A 639 0.29 -39.46 10.04
CA GLY A 639 1.61 -39.36 10.68
C GLY A 639 1.60 -39.45 12.21
N LEU A 640 0.45 -39.77 12.83
CA LEU A 640 0.35 -39.95 14.29
C LEU A 640 1.27 -41.07 14.80
N GLU A 641 1.50 -42.11 13.99
CA GLU A 641 2.38 -43.25 14.28
C GLU A 641 3.85 -42.86 14.46
N ARG A 642 4.25 -41.70 13.93
CA ARG A 642 5.62 -41.19 14.04
C ARG A 642 5.84 -40.33 15.29
N LEU A 643 4.77 -39.98 16.00
CA LEU A 643 4.81 -39.04 17.12
C LEU A 643 4.95 -39.76 18.47
N SER A 644 6.10 -40.38 18.70
CA SER A 644 6.40 -41.13 19.94
C SER A 644 6.28 -40.34 21.26
N SER A 645 6.25 -39.00 21.20
CA SER A 645 6.11 -38.12 22.38
C SER A 645 4.68 -37.60 22.58
N LEU A 646 3.74 -37.94 21.69
CA LEU A 646 2.38 -37.45 21.71
C LEU A 646 1.60 -38.12 22.84
N LYS A 647 1.02 -37.29 23.71
CA LYS A 647 0.24 -37.70 24.89
C LYS A 647 -1.24 -37.44 24.74
N ILE A 648 -1.61 -36.37 24.05
CA ILE A 648 -3.01 -35.96 23.91
C ILE A 648 -3.28 -35.67 22.44
N ALA A 649 -4.31 -36.32 21.89
CA ALA A 649 -4.89 -36.04 20.59
C ALA A 649 -6.39 -35.82 20.74
N ASP A 650 -6.82 -34.56 20.80
CA ASP A 650 -8.22 -34.19 20.91
C ASP A 650 -8.79 -33.88 19.52
N LEU A 651 -9.66 -34.77 19.04
CA LEU A 651 -10.29 -34.72 17.73
C LEU A 651 -11.83 -34.66 17.85
N ARG A 652 -12.34 -34.21 19.00
CA ARG A 652 -13.77 -34.19 19.30
C ARG A 652 -14.58 -33.31 18.35
N ASP A 653 -15.87 -33.59 18.22
CA ASP A 653 -16.85 -32.75 17.53
C ASP A 653 -16.46 -32.42 16.07
N ASN A 654 -15.89 -33.39 15.35
CA ASN A 654 -15.57 -33.28 13.92
C ASN A 654 -16.53 -34.12 13.06
N HIS A 655 -16.25 -34.25 11.77
CA HIS A 655 -17.01 -35.04 10.80
C HIS A 655 -16.25 -36.32 10.39
N ILE A 656 -15.45 -36.89 11.30
CA ILE A 656 -14.64 -38.07 11.02
C ILE A 656 -15.55 -39.30 10.93
N VAL A 657 -15.51 -39.98 9.79
CA VAL A 657 -16.30 -41.20 9.52
C VAL A 657 -15.45 -42.45 9.60
N ASP A 658 -14.18 -42.37 9.24
CA ASP A 658 -13.26 -43.50 9.20
C ASP A 658 -11.90 -43.15 9.82
N ILE A 659 -11.21 -44.17 10.28
CA ILE A 659 -9.89 -44.09 10.92
C ILE A 659 -8.91 -44.83 10.01
N GLY A 660 -7.92 -44.11 9.48
CA GLY A 660 -6.93 -44.68 8.57
C GLY A 660 -6.07 -45.77 9.23
N ASP A 661 -5.53 -46.67 8.39
CA ASP A 661 -4.69 -47.80 8.83
C ASP A 661 -3.49 -47.34 9.68
N ASP A 662 -2.87 -46.22 9.31
CA ASP A 662 -1.70 -45.63 9.98
C ASP A 662 -1.94 -45.40 11.49
N PHE A 663 -3.16 -45.09 11.92
CA PHE A 663 -3.46 -44.90 13.35
C PHE A 663 -3.30 -46.18 14.17
N PHE A 664 -3.60 -47.32 13.57
CA PHE A 664 -3.46 -48.63 14.21
C PHE A 664 -2.02 -49.15 14.21
N GLU A 665 -1.08 -48.43 13.56
CA GLU A 665 0.36 -48.69 13.65
C GLU A 665 1.01 -48.00 14.85
N VAL A 666 0.28 -47.14 15.58
CA VAL A 666 0.77 -46.54 16.83
C VAL A 666 1.03 -47.65 17.86
N PRO A 667 2.20 -47.67 18.54
CA PRO A 667 2.47 -48.64 19.58
C PRO A 667 1.45 -48.53 20.72
N ASP A 668 0.84 -49.66 21.08
CA ASP A 668 -0.12 -49.78 22.18
C ASP A 668 0.44 -49.40 23.56
N THR A 669 1.77 -49.50 23.72
CA THR A 669 2.57 -49.10 24.90
C THR A 669 2.83 -47.59 25.00
N GLN A 670 2.39 -46.80 24.03
CA GLN A 670 2.54 -45.34 24.09
C GLN A 670 1.44 -44.72 24.99
N ASP A 671 1.85 -43.98 26.03
CA ASP A 671 0.98 -43.13 26.87
C ASP A 671 0.34 -42.02 26.03
N MET A 672 -0.81 -42.33 25.42
CA MET A 672 -1.54 -41.44 24.52
C MET A 672 -3.06 -41.53 24.74
N TYR A 673 -3.66 -40.38 25.03
CA TYR A 673 -5.11 -40.19 25.12
C TYR A 673 -5.66 -39.60 23.82
N VAL A 674 -6.60 -40.28 23.20
CA VAL A 674 -7.28 -39.87 21.96
C VAL A 674 -8.77 -39.66 22.22
N ASP A 675 -9.27 -38.45 21.97
CA ASP A 675 -10.70 -38.12 22.12
C ASP A 675 -11.36 -37.99 20.75
N LEU A 676 -12.29 -38.90 20.45
CA LEU A 676 -13.05 -38.95 19.19
C LEU A 676 -14.55 -38.71 19.39
N ARG A 677 -14.98 -38.29 20.59
CA ARG A 677 -16.40 -38.04 20.87
C ARG A 677 -16.99 -36.98 19.93
N GLY A 678 -18.27 -37.11 19.60
CA GLY A 678 -18.95 -36.15 18.72
C GLY A 678 -18.61 -36.30 17.24
N ASN A 679 -17.97 -37.41 16.83
CA ASN A 679 -17.73 -37.75 15.43
C ASN A 679 -18.71 -38.82 14.93
N PRO A 680 -19.16 -38.74 13.66
CA PRO A 680 -20.02 -39.75 13.04
C PRO A 680 -19.22 -40.98 12.56
N LEU A 681 -18.52 -41.65 13.47
CA LEU A 681 -17.70 -42.82 13.17
C LEU A 681 -18.55 -43.95 12.58
N SER A 682 -18.06 -44.57 11.50
CA SER A 682 -18.68 -45.74 10.89
C SER A 682 -18.54 -46.96 11.78
N HIS A 683 -19.47 -47.91 11.64
CA HIS A 683 -19.43 -49.18 12.39
C HIS A 683 -18.12 -49.94 12.15
N ALA A 684 -17.59 -49.92 10.93
CA ALA A 684 -16.31 -50.53 10.60
C ALA A 684 -15.14 -49.89 11.38
N ALA A 685 -15.10 -48.56 11.48
CA ALA A 685 -14.06 -47.86 12.26
C ALA A 685 -14.13 -48.22 13.75
N ILE A 686 -15.34 -48.30 14.31
CA ILE A 686 -15.56 -48.68 15.72
C ILE A 686 -15.08 -50.11 15.98
N LEU A 687 -15.41 -51.07 15.09
CA LEU A 687 -14.94 -52.44 15.20
C LEU A 687 -13.40 -52.55 15.15
N ARG A 688 -12.76 -51.75 14.29
CA ARG A 688 -11.30 -51.72 14.22
C ARG A 688 -10.67 -51.13 15.49
N ILE A 689 -11.29 -50.11 16.08
CA ILE A 689 -10.86 -49.58 17.39
C ILE A 689 -10.99 -50.66 18.46
N SER A 690 -12.11 -51.39 18.51
CA SER A 690 -12.30 -52.44 19.51
C SER A 690 -11.32 -53.59 19.33
N GLU A 691 -11.08 -54.04 18.09
CA GLU A 691 -10.07 -55.06 17.77
C GLU A 691 -8.66 -54.62 18.18
N TYR A 692 -8.29 -53.38 17.89
CA TYR A 692 -6.99 -52.81 18.28
C TYR A 692 -6.83 -52.75 19.80
N LEU A 693 -7.83 -52.28 20.54
CA LEU A 693 -7.81 -52.25 22.01
C LEU A 693 -7.85 -53.66 22.63
N HIS A 694 -8.50 -54.62 21.98
CA HIS A 694 -8.57 -56.01 22.46
C HIS A 694 -7.29 -56.81 22.18
N SER A 695 -6.59 -56.49 21.09
CA SER A 695 -5.30 -57.09 20.73
C SER A 695 -4.10 -56.40 21.40
N ALA A 696 -4.35 -55.33 22.15
CA ALA A 696 -3.34 -54.60 22.91
C ALA A 696 -2.73 -55.47 24.02
N SER A 697 -1.42 -55.29 24.25
CA SER A 697 -0.65 -55.98 25.28
C SER A 697 -1.07 -55.57 26.69
N MET A 698 -0.67 -56.35 27.71
CA MET A 698 -0.96 -56.01 29.11
C MET A 698 -0.33 -54.68 29.58
N ASP A 699 0.68 -54.20 28.85
CA ASP A 699 1.38 -52.94 29.12
C ASP A 699 0.80 -51.77 28.28
N SER A 700 -0.43 -51.91 27.76
CA SER A 700 -1.04 -50.87 26.94
C SER A 700 -1.38 -49.61 27.76
N GLU A 701 -0.93 -48.46 27.27
CA GLU A 701 -1.15 -47.14 27.88
C GLU A 701 -1.98 -46.20 26.97
N ILE A 702 -2.40 -46.68 25.79
CA ILE A 702 -3.24 -45.91 24.87
C ILE A 702 -4.72 -45.94 25.32
N VAL A 703 -5.34 -44.75 25.37
CA VAL A 703 -6.74 -44.59 25.75
C VAL A 703 -7.50 -43.90 24.63
N ILE A 704 -8.43 -44.61 23.99
CA ILE A 704 -9.28 -44.05 22.94
C ILE A 704 -10.70 -43.87 23.49
N ARG A 705 -11.18 -42.63 23.49
CA ARG A 705 -12.52 -42.30 23.95
C ARG A 705 -13.44 -42.02 22.77
N VAL A 706 -14.49 -42.83 22.63
CA VAL A 706 -15.61 -42.60 21.72
C VAL A 706 -16.89 -42.33 22.52
N GLN A 707 -18.01 -42.02 21.85
CA GLN A 707 -19.30 -41.78 22.51
C GLN A 707 -19.77 -43.04 23.26
N GLU A 708 -20.22 -42.90 24.52
CA GLU A 708 -20.58 -44.05 25.39
C GLU A 708 -21.60 -45.01 24.77
N GLN A 709 -22.52 -44.52 23.94
CA GLN A 709 -23.56 -45.34 23.28
C GLN A 709 -23.04 -46.28 22.18
N VAL A 710 -21.79 -46.14 21.75
CA VAL A 710 -21.24 -46.84 20.57
C VAL A 710 -20.63 -48.20 20.93
N PHE A 711 -20.09 -48.34 22.15
CA PHE A 711 -19.51 -49.60 22.59
C PHE A 711 -20.56 -50.62 23.04
N ASP A 712 -21.69 -50.17 23.62
CA ASP A 712 -22.76 -51.06 24.06
C ASP A 712 -23.41 -51.83 22.88
N GLU A 713 -23.56 -51.21 21.70
CA GLU A 713 -24.08 -51.89 20.50
C GLU A 713 -23.12 -52.95 19.93
N VAL A 714 -21.80 -52.76 20.08
CA VAL A 714 -20.78 -53.69 19.58
C VAL A 714 -20.59 -54.89 20.51
N TYR A 715 -20.66 -54.68 21.83
CA TYR A 715 -20.66 -55.78 22.79
C TYR A 715 -21.93 -56.64 22.64
N GLU A 716 -23.11 -56.05 22.44
CA GLU A 716 -24.34 -56.81 22.14
C GLU A 716 -24.20 -57.64 20.85
N LEU A 717 -23.62 -57.09 19.76
CA LEU A 717 -23.44 -57.83 18.51
C LEU A 717 -22.36 -58.93 18.57
N SER A 718 -21.35 -58.78 19.42
CA SER A 718 -20.30 -59.79 19.64
C SER A 718 -20.80 -60.98 20.48
N GLU A 719 -21.69 -60.76 21.46
CA GLU A 719 -22.32 -61.84 22.23
C GLU A 719 -23.31 -62.68 21.37
N PHE A 720 -23.87 -62.11 20.29
CA PHE A 720 -24.74 -62.85 19.36
C PHE A 720 -23.98 -63.75 18.36
N SER A 721 -22.65 -63.64 18.24
CA SER A 721 -21.86 -64.49 17.32
C SER A 721 -21.22 -65.72 17.99
N ASP A 722 -21.26 -65.84 19.32
CA ASP A 722 -20.70 -66.98 20.07
C ASP A 722 -21.76 -67.86 20.77
N SER A 723 -22.94 -68.02 20.17
CA SER A 723 -23.82 -69.15 20.50
C SER A 723 -23.54 -70.32 19.54
N GLY A 724 -22.60 -71.15 19.97
CA GLY A 724 -22.03 -72.28 19.26
C GLY A 724 -23.03 -73.30 18.71
N VAL A 725 -22.66 -73.80 17.53
CA VAL A 725 -22.99 -75.12 17.02
C VAL A 725 -22.46 -76.17 18.00
N GLY A 726 -23.34 -76.72 18.83
CA GLY A 726 -23.11 -77.96 19.57
C GLY A 726 -23.68 -79.13 18.77
N SER A 727 -22.82 -79.80 18.00
CA SER A 727 -23.12 -81.12 17.44
C SER A 727 -23.15 -82.16 18.55
N ASP A 728 -24.23 -82.91 18.68
CA ASP A 728 -24.20 -84.24 19.29
C ASP A 728 -24.84 -85.24 18.32
N SER A 729 -23.99 -86.16 17.88
CA SER A 729 -24.35 -87.42 17.25
C SER A 729 -24.16 -88.51 18.31
N ASP A 730 -25.20 -89.29 18.59
CA ASP A 730 -25.00 -90.72 18.90
C ASP A 730 -26.29 -91.53 18.71
N GLY A 731 -26.07 -92.78 18.31
CA GLY A 731 -27.07 -93.71 17.78
C GLY A 731 -27.86 -94.51 18.83
N GLY A 732 -28.90 -95.23 18.34
CA GLY A 732 -29.74 -96.12 19.15
C GLY A 732 -31.10 -96.37 18.54
#